data_AF-A0A1H4YWF2-F1
#
_entry.id   AF-A0A1H4YWF2-F1
#
_cell.length_a   1.000
_cell.length_b   1.000
_cell.length_c   1.000
_cell.angle_alpha   90.00
_cell.angle_beta   90.00
_cell.angle_gamma   90.00
#
_symmetry.space_group_name_H-M   'P 1'
#
loop_
_entity.id
_entity.type
_entity.pdbx_description
1 polymer ?
#
loop_
_entity_poly.entity_id
_entity_poly.type
_entity_poly.pdbx_seq_one_letter_code
_entity_poly.pdbx_strand_id
1 'polypeptide(L)'
;MSERGIVVDVGGTTTLLAMHRNGALAGPIRRFATPSPRNRQAGVDSLRAELFDRIASAAVDLRGENGDSVDDVGIAFGAAVTHRGEVLDASVLWLTPSVGFDVVAAVRSRLPWARVLVLNDVAAAAWHYRHLTRFALVTVSTGVAFKVFDGRLPVGQRVLADEDGLGGESGHTLVEPNLPGDLPAGLGAAAAAGDRQARAELERRELPWCECGAVADLCSYASGPGAVRLTTAMARRQPAAFAASALSDLVSGVPERIGTAALAEAAGVRDPFTLAALGHSTRPLATRLLQLSADLGLHRTVVVGGFAHAVGTPWFTALGSNVEEQAIAAGWFRNWAPGDWTKLVHQPPDAGLSSLAGMAAYLHQYREQVRTIVKPVGEAKVVHRLRPRAACGAGHFLLRPLFAGVCGTDLQILRGDRSGEPGIPGHECVGEVVETGMGVSGVDEGDHVVLNPNNPLDDEDKLGHNRPGVLADVLRFDAGLLHRGQVIGLDGKASPESVLLEPLAAVVRAQDLTASLRPPRRVLVVGAGTAGLLHVMLARRRGAQSVHLLTRSAASRRRAVTLGVCAPGQAVTPGPGLAAEVLAVTGGEGIDTAIIAVGGRAGPEMTALIRPLLADGAVVHLFGGFTGVSTLTIGRQAVPLGDLRSRAGHLAVTGSAGRPAVLTGSRGGLRTHFTAARELLAAWPGEETRPGTLISHVISLAAVPEVLAELAGAGTVCGEPALKVVVDFSLDDVVVRGCPAEGSR
;
A
#
# COMPACT_ATOMS: atom_id res chain seq x y z
N MET A 1 13.48 -18.69 5.67
CA MET A 1 14.13 -18.33 6.95
C MET A 1 13.06 -18.02 7.98
N SER A 2 13.23 -18.37 9.27
CA SER A 2 12.23 -18.05 10.30
C SER A 2 12.16 -16.54 10.49
N GLU A 3 10.97 -15.95 10.32
CA GLU A 3 10.77 -14.51 10.48
C GLU A 3 10.99 -14.09 11.94
N ARG A 4 11.76 -13.01 12.15
CA ARG A 4 12.02 -12.44 13.48
C ARG A 4 11.85 -10.92 13.45
N GLY A 5 11.49 -10.35 14.58
CA GLY A 5 11.37 -8.90 14.76
C GLY A 5 11.23 -8.57 16.24
N ILE A 6 11.20 -7.28 16.55
CA ILE A 6 10.98 -6.77 17.90
C ILE A 6 9.61 -6.11 17.96
N VAL A 7 8.87 -6.38 19.03
CA VAL A 7 7.60 -5.71 19.32
C VAL A 7 7.70 -4.90 20.60
N VAL A 8 7.05 -3.76 20.60
CA VAL A 8 7.00 -2.80 21.70
C VAL A 8 5.54 -2.49 21.99
N ASP A 9 5.18 -2.48 23.27
CA ASP A 9 3.89 -2.01 23.77
C ASP A 9 4.15 -0.83 24.70
N VAL A 10 3.74 0.37 24.28
CA VAL A 10 3.93 1.63 25.00
C VAL A 10 2.65 1.97 25.74
N GLY A 11 2.54 1.51 26.99
CA GLY A 11 1.44 1.90 27.88
C GLY A 11 1.76 3.16 28.70
N GLY A 12 0.74 3.77 29.29
CA GLY A 12 0.90 4.99 30.11
C GLY A 12 1.69 4.82 31.41
N THR A 13 1.90 3.59 31.88
CA THR A 13 2.70 3.30 33.10
C THR A 13 3.91 2.43 32.82
N THR A 14 3.76 1.44 31.93
CA THR A 14 4.81 0.46 31.62
C THR A 14 4.96 0.36 30.12
N THR A 15 6.21 0.27 29.66
CA THR A 15 6.57 -0.09 28.30
C THR A 15 7.13 -1.51 28.32
N LEU A 16 6.64 -2.37 27.43
CA LEU A 16 7.06 -3.77 27.27
C LEU A 16 7.75 -3.96 25.93
N LEU A 17 8.79 -4.80 25.88
CA LEU A 17 9.47 -5.18 24.65
C LEU A 17 9.73 -6.68 24.63
N ALA A 18 9.57 -7.30 23.47
CA ALA A 18 9.88 -8.71 23.29
C ALA A 18 10.33 -8.99 21.85
N MET A 19 11.07 -10.10 21.68
CA MET A 19 11.22 -10.69 20.36
C MET A 19 9.90 -11.32 19.93
N HIS A 20 9.64 -11.34 18.63
CA HIS A 20 8.64 -12.22 18.04
C HIS A 20 9.27 -13.16 17.02
N ARG A 21 8.65 -14.32 16.84
CA ARG A 21 8.95 -15.29 15.79
C ARG A 21 7.65 -15.80 15.19
N ASN A 22 7.50 -15.72 13.87
CA ASN A 22 6.31 -16.17 13.13
C ASN A 22 4.98 -15.71 13.77
N GLY A 23 4.90 -14.42 14.13
CA GLY A 23 3.70 -13.81 14.71
C GLY A 23 3.40 -14.14 16.17
N ALA A 24 4.29 -14.84 16.88
CA ALA A 24 4.16 -15.13 18.30
C ALA A 24 5.32 -14.52 19.11
N LEU A 25 5.07 -14.15 20.36
CA LEU A 25 6.11 -13.69 21.28
C LEU A 25 7.15 -14.80 21.51
N ALA A 26 8.42 -14.43 21.56
CA ALA A 26 9.53 -15.33 21.76
C ALA A 26 10.52 -14.75 22.78
N GLY A 27 11.06 -15.60 23.65
CA GLY A 27 12.04 -15.18 24.65
C GLY A 27 11.45 -14.33 25.79
N PRO A 28 12.31 -13.75 26.64
CA PRO A 28 11.88 -12.98 27.80
C PRO A 28 11.30 -11.62 27.41
N ILE A 29 10.27 -11.19 28.14
CA ILE A 29 9.68 -9.85 27.99
C ILE A 29 10.47 -8.86 28.85
N ARG A 30 11.09 -7.88 28.20
CA ARG A 30 11.71 -6.74 28.86
C ARG A 30 10.63 -5.73 29.24
N ARG A 31 10.75 -5.12 30.42
CA ARG A 31 9.80 -4.13 30.90
C ARG A 31 10.52 -2.96 31.53
N PHE A 32 9.97 -1.77 31.34
CA PHE A 32 10.38 -0.60 32.10
C PHE A 32 9.24 0.38 32.34
N ALA A 33 9.37 1.20 33.38
CA ALA A 33 8.41 2.27 33.66
C ALA A 33 8.45 3.32 32.54
N THR A 34 7.30 3.60 31.92
CA THR A 34 7.15 4.63 30.88
C THR A 34 7.50 6.00 31.49
N PRO A 35 8.46 6.76 30.91
CA PRO A 35 8.77 8.11 31.38
C PRO A 35 7.53 9.00 31.30
N SER A 36 7.07 9.50 32.45
CA SER A 36 5.88 10.35 32.54
C SER A 36 6.00 11.35 33.70
N PRO A 37 5.24 12.46 33.68
CA PRO A 37 5.20 13.39 34.82
C PRO A 37 4.73 12.74 36.12
N ARG A 38 4.09 11.56 36.05
CA ARG A 38 3.66 10.78 37.23
C ARG A 38 4.85 10.22 38.02
N ASN A 39 6.00 9.98 37.38
CA ASN A 39 7.16 9.33 37.99
C ASN A 39 8.48 10.10 37.86
N ARG A 40 8.47 11.24 37.15
CA ARG A 40 9.64 12.09 36.89
C ARG A 40 9.24 13.57 36.87
N GLN A 41 10.10 14.43 37.42
CA GLN A 41 9.98 15.88 37.28
C GLN A 41 10.81 16.35 36.09
N ALA A 42 10.27 16.27 34.87
CA ALA A 42 10.91 16.74 33.65
C ALA A 42 9.87 17.22 32.62
N GLY A 43 10.32 18.05 31.67
CA GLY A 43 9.48 18.49 30.56
C GLY A 43 9.13 17.34 29.60
N VAL A 44 7.95 17.42 28.97
CA VAL A 44 7.42 16.34 28.11
C VAL A 44 8.34 15.97 26.96
N ASP A 45 8.98 16.94 26.32
CA ASP A 45 9.92 16.66 25.23
C ASP A 45 11.10 15.79 25.68
N SER A 46 11.62 16.05 26.88
CA SER A 46 12.70 15.27 27.49
C SER A 46 12.23 13.86 27.84
N LEU A 47 11.05 13.73 28.47
CA LEU A 47 10.45 12.42 28.79
C LEU A 47 10.16 11.59 27.54
N ARG A 48 9.73 12.25 26.45
CA ARG A 48 9.50 11.60 25.15
C ARG A 48 10.81 11.15 24.51
N ALA A 49 11.85 11.98 24.53
CA ALA A 49 13.17 11.58 24.06
C ALA A 49 13.71 10.38 24.84
N GLU A 50 13.60 10.43 26.18
CA GLU A 50 13.99 9.31 27.07
C GLU A 50 13.23 8.03 26.73
N LEU A 51 11.91 8.10 26.47
CA LEU A 51 11.13 6.93 26.07
C LEU A 51 11.71 6.28 24.82
N PHE A 52 11.96 7.05 23.76
CA PHE A 52 12.48 6.52 22.51
C PHE A 52 13.94 6.04 22.61
N ASP A 53 14.77 6.72 23.41
CA ASP A 53 16.15 6.27 23.69
C ASP A 53 16.15 4.91 24.40
N ARG A 54 15.24 4.72 25.37
CA ARG A 54 15.11 3.46 26.10
C ARG A 54 14.54 2.33 25.24
N ILE A 55 13.56 2.64 24.37
CA ILE A 55 13.08 1.68 23.36
C ILE A 55 14.22 1.26 22.45
N ALA A 56 14.99 2.22 21.93
CA ALA A 56 16.09 1.94 21.01
C ALA A 56 17.20 1.11 21.68
N SER A 57 17.63 1.48 22.89
CA SER A 57 18.62 0.71 23.66
C SER A 57 18.15 -0.72 23.89
N ALA A 58 16.92 -0.92 24.36
CA ALA A 58 16.39 -2.26 24.58
C ALA A 58 16.24 -3.07 23.28
N ALA A 59 15.93 -2.42 22.15
CA ALA A 59 15.85 -3.07 20.85
C ALA A 59 17.22 -3.47 20.30
N VAL A 60 18.25 -2.63 20.47
CA VAL A 60 19.64 -2.94 20.09
C VAL A 60 20.14 -4.16 20.86
N ASP A 61 19.90 -4.20 22.17
CA ASP A 61 20.28 -5.36 23.00
C ASP A 61 19.58 -6.64 22.53
N LEU A 62 18.26 -6.60 22.32
CA LEU A 62 17.49 -7.75 21.85
C LEU A 62 17.99 -8.23 20.48
N ARG A 63 18.32 -7.32 19.58
CA ARG A 63 18.90 -7.64 18.26
C ARG A 63 20.27 -8.29 18.41
N GLY A 64 21.16 -7.74 19.24
CA GLY A 64 22.48 -8.30 19.50
C GLY A 64 22.43 -9.73 20.06
N GLU A 65 21.46 -10.01 20.93
CA GLU A 65 21.24 -11.35 21.50
C GLU A 65 20.66 -12.38 20.51
N ASN A 66 20.01 -11.93 19.42
CA ASN A 66 19.24 -12.79 18.52
C ASN A 66 19.77 -12.82 17.07
N GLY A 67 20.81 -12.04 16.76
CA GLY A 67 21.50 -11.95 15.47
C GLY A 67 20.95 -10.87 14.53
N ASP A 68 21.73 -10.54 13.50
CA ASP A 68 21.45 -9.41 12.57
C ASP A 68 20.23 -9.60 11.67
N SER A 69 19.63 -10.80 11.64
CA SER A 69 18.42 -11.12 10.87
C SER A 69 17.13 -10.50 11.43
N VAL A 70 17.25 -9.57 12.38
CA VAL A 70 16.15 -8.79 12.95
C VAL A 70 16.18 -7.42 12.30
N ASP A 71 15.18 -7.16 11.47
CA ASP A 71 15.06 -6.00 10.58
C ASP A 71 13.78 -5.19 10.82
N ASP A 72 12.87 -5.67 11.68
CA ASP A 72 11.61 -5.00 11.98
C ASP A 72 11.45 -4.63 13.46
N VAL A 73 10.81 -3.47 13.68
CA VAL A 73 10.31 -3.03 15.00
C VAL A 73 8.84 -2.63 14.87
N GLY A 74 7.95 -3.33 15.55
CA GLY A 74 6.53 -2.99 15.64
C GLY A 74 6.17 -2.33 16.96
N ILE A 75 5.46 -1.21 16.92
CA ILE A 75 5.09 -0.43 18.08
C ILE A 75 3.56 -0.39 18.22
N ALA A 76 3.04 -1.01 19.26
CA ALA A 76 1.72 -0.76 19.80
C ALA A 76 1.81 0.49 20.70
N PHE A 77 1.31 1.63 20.22
CA PHE A 77 1.44 2.92 20.88
C PHE A 77 0.14 3.26 21.61
N GLY A 78 0.21 3.48 22.92
CA GLY A 78 -0.94 3.81 23.78
C GLY A 78 -1.44 5.24 23.62
N ALA A 79 -1.71 5.66 22.38
CA ALA A 79 -2.31 6.95 22.03
C ALA A 79 -2.95 6.89 20.63
N ALA A 80 -3.72 7.92 20.27
CA ALA A 80 -4.22 8.07 18.91
C ALA A 80 -3.06 8.36 17.94
N VAL A 81 -2.80 7.42 17.04
CA VAL A 81 -1.69 7.46 16.08
C VAL A 81 -2.15 6.99 14.72
N THR A 82 -1.73 7.68 13.66
CA THR A 82 -1.98 7.27 12.27
C THR A 82 -1.05 6.11 11.89
N HIS A 83 -1.39 5.37 10.82
CA HIS A 83 -0.52 4.31 10.28
C HIS A 83 0.85 4.83 9.82
N ARG A 84 1.00 6.14 9.62
CA ARG A 84 2.27 6.78 9.23
C ARG A 84 3.19 7.09 10.40
N GLY A 85 2.71 7.04 11.64
CA GLY A 85 3.52 7.46 12.80
C GLY A 85 3.06 8.74 13.47
N GLU A 86 2.17 9.52 12.86
CA GLU A 86 1.75 10.81 13.38
C GLU A 86 0.82 10.64 14.58
N VAL A 87 1.23 11.20 15.72
CA VAL A 87 0.44 11.21 16.95
C VAL A 87 -0.53 12.38 16.93
N LEU A 88 -1.82 12.07 17.03
CA LEU A 88 -2.85 13.10 17.13
C LEU A 88 -2.91 13.69 18.52
N ASP A 89 -2.92 12.83 19.55
CA ASP A 89 -2.80 13.25 20.95
C ASP A 89 -2.36 12.07 21.84
N ALA A 90 -1.24 12.26 22.54
CA ALA A 90 -0.69 11.33 23.54
C ALA A 90 -0.78 11.86 24.97
N SER A 91 -1.75 12.74 25.27
CA SER A 91 -2.04 13.23 26.62
C SER A 91 -2.18 12.11 27.67
N VAL A 92 -2.63 10.92 27.27
CA VAL A 92 -2.72 9.76 28.17
C VAL A 92 -1.37 9.29 28.72
N LEU A 93 -0.26 9.52 27.99
CA LEU A 93 1.10 9.19 28.42
C LEU A 93 1.71 10.28 29.31
N TRP A 94 1.41 11.55 29.02
CA TRP A 94 2.14 12.69 29.60
C TRP A 94 1.29 13.75 30.31
N LEU A 95 -0.02 13.52 30.49
CA LEU A 95 -0.95 14.39 31.22
C LEU A 95 -1.13 15.82 30.66
N THR A 96 -0.62 16.09 29.47
CA THR A 96 -0.76 17.38 28.78
C THR A 96 -0.85 17.12 27.27
N PRO A 97 -1.55 17.99 26.51
CA PRO A 97 -1.64 17.89 25.05
C PRO A 97 -0.29 17.61 24.42
N SER A 98 -0.18 16.49 23.72
CA SER A 98 1.06 15.99 23.13
C SER A 98 0.79 15.53 21.71
N VAL A 99 0.87 16.46 20.76
CA VAL A 99 0.31 16.34 19.41
C VAL A 99 1.38 16.56 18.32
N GLY A 100 1.16 16.02 17.12
CA GLY A 100 1.88 16.39 15.90
C GLY A 100 3.32 15.91 15.79
N PHE A 101 3.70 14.84 16.49
CA PHE A 101 5.04 14.24 16.36
C PHE A 101 4.96 12.83 15.76
N ASP A 102 6.06 12.42 15.12
CA ASP A 102 6.15 11.16 14.37
C ASP A 102 6.93 10.09 15.16
N VAL A 103 6.23 9.04 15.58
CA VAL A 103 6.79 7.88 16.29
C VAL A 103 7.74 7.07 15.41
N VAL A 104 7.38 6.88 14.13
CA VAL A 104 8.16 6.12 13.16
C VAL A 104 9.49 6.81 12.91
N ALA A 105 9.47 8.13 12.66
CA ALA A 105 10.69 8.93 12.49
C ALA A 105 11.55 8.97 13.77
N ALA A 106 10.92 9.10 14.94
CA ALA A 106 11.64 9.11 16.21
C ALA A 106 12.40 7.80 16.49
N VAL A 107 11.83 6.67 16.09
CA VAL A 107 12.46 5.35 16.26
C VAL A 107 13.48 5.10 15.16
N ARG A 108 13.17 5.40 13.89
CA ARG A 108 14.11 5.26 12.76
C ARG A 108 15.38 6.07 12.91
N SER A 109 15.30 7.28 13.47
CA SER A 109 16.50 8.09 13.73
C SER A 109 17.47 7.44 14.73
N ARG A 110 16.97 6.53 15.59
CA ARG A 110 17.77 5.77 16.56
C ARG A 110 18.11 4.36 16.08
N LEU A 111 17.23 3.77 15.27
CA LEU A 111 17.34 2.42 14.72
C LEU A 111 17.26 2.49 13.18
N PRO A 112 18.30 3.00 12.49
CA PRO A 112 18.27 3.20 11.04
C PRO A 112 18.20 1.87 10.25
N TRP A 113 18.53 0.75 10.89
CA TRP A 113 18.39 -0.59 10.33
C TRP A 113 16.95 -1.11 10.35
N ALA A 114 16.07 -0.52 11.15
CA ALA A 114 14.75 -1.05 11.42
C ALA A 114 13.70 -0.51 10.45
N ARG A 115 12.94 -1.42 9.83
CA ARG A 115 11.63 -1.08 9.32
C ARG A 115 10.66 -0.99 10.50
N VAL A 116 10.10 0.20 10.69
CA VAL A 116 9.23 0.50 11.83
C VAL A 116 7.78 0.52 11.36
N LEU A 117 6.92 -0.21 12.06
CA LEU A 117 5.47 -0.16 11.92
C LEU A 117 4.84 0.26 13.23
N VAL A 118 3.79 1.07 13.17
CA VAL A 118 3.06 1.52 14.35
C VAL A 118 1.58 1.20 14.21
N LEU A 119 0.96 0.82 15.32
CA LEU A 119 -0.48 0.78 15.50
C LEU A 119 -0.82 1.46 16.83
N ASN A 120 -2.03 1.99 16.94
CA ASN A 120 -2.61 2.21 18.26
C ASN A 120 -2.66 0.86 19.02
N ASP A 121 -2.41 0.90 20.32
CA ASP A 121 -2.38 -0.28 21.21
C ASP A 121 -3.66 -1.13 21.16
N VAL A 122 -4.84 -0.51 21.08
CA VAL A 122 -6.12 -1.23 20.93
C VAL A 122 -6.22 -1.91 19.57
N ALA A 123 -5.79 -1.23 18.51
CA ALA A 123 -5.75 -1.82 17.17
C ALA A 123 -4.77 -3.01 17.13
N ALA A 124 -3.60 -2.89 17.77
CA ALA A 124 -2.65 -3.98 17.94
C ALA A 124 -3.27 -5.14 18.72
N ALA A 125 -3.90 -4.88 19.86
CA ALA A 125 -4.56 -5.90 20.68
C ALA A 125 -5.63 -6.69 19.91
N ALA A 126 -6.33 -6.07 18.95
CA ALA A 126 -7.31 -6.79 18.12
C ALA A 126 -6.64 -7.91 17.31
N TRP A 127 -5.41 -7.75 16.84
CA TRP A 127 -4.68 -8.79 16.12
C TRP A 127 -4.36 -10.03 16.96
N HIS A 128 -4.28 -9.89 18.29
CA HIS A 128 -4.12 -11.04 19.18
C HIS A 128 -5.32 -11.99 19.07
N TYR A 129 -6.52 -11.42 18.98
CA TYR A 129 -7.80 -12.13 18.92
C TYR A 129 -8.30 -12.45 17.50
N ARG A 130 -7.45 -12.29 16.48
CA ARG A 130 -7.78 -12.52 15.05
C ARG A 130 -8.43 -13.88 14.73
N HIS A 131 -8.15 -14.90 15.53
CA HIS A 131 -8.72 -16.26 15.39
C HIS A 131 -10.25 -16.30 15.59
N LEU A 132 -10.82 -15.27 16.20
CA LEU A 132 -12.27 -15.11 16.34
C LEU A 132 -12.95 -14.62 15.05
N THR A 133 -12.16 -14.28 14.02
CA THR A 133 -12.58 -13.85 12.68
C THR A 133 -13.30 -12.51 12.63
N ARG A 134 -14.43 -12.33 13.33
CA ARG A 134 -15.17 -11.06 13.37
C ARG A 134 -15.68 -10.75 14.77
N PHE A 135 -15.24 -9.63 15.35
CA PHE A 135 -15.56 -9.25 16.72
C PHE A 135 -15.29 -7.76 16.97
N ALA A 136 -15.86 -7.24 18.05
CA ALA A 136 -15.42 -6.00 18.67
C ALA A 136 -14.35 -6.27 19.74
N LEU A 137 -13.29 -5.49 19.78
CA LEU A 137 -12.42 -5.38 20.95
C LEU A 137 -12.81 -4.14 21.75
N VAL A 138 -13.03 -4.31 23.04
CA VAL A 138 -13.28 -3.22 23.98
C VAL A 138 -12.20 -3.23 25.05
N THR A 139 -11.57 -2.09 25.29
CA THR A 139 -10.65 -1.92 26.42
C THR A 139 -11.34 -1.15 27.53
N VAL A 140 -11.27 -1.63 28.77
CA VAL A 140 -11.77 -0.92 29.96
C VAL A 140 -10.65 -0.80 30.99
N SER A 141 -10.04 0.37 31.05
CA SER A 141 -8.94 0.69 31.97
C SER A 141 -9.10 2.11 32.51
N THR A 142 -8.16 3.02 32.28
CA THR A 142 -8.31 4.46 32.56
C THR A 142 -9.35 5.14 31.67
N GLY A 143 -9.63 4.56 30.50
CA GLY A 143 -10.69 4.96 29.58
C GLY A 143 -11.37 3.75 28.94
N VAL A 144 -12.28 4.01 28.01
CA VAL A 144 -12.99 3.00 27.24
C VAL A 144 -12.76 3.23 25.75
N ALA A 145 -12.19 2.24 25.07
CA ALA A 145 -11.94 2.30 23.62
C ALA A 145 -12.49 1.08 22.92
N PHE A 146 -12.74 1.21 21.61
CA PHE A 146 -13.41 0.22 20.80
C PHE A 146 -12.73 0.09 19.43
N LYS A 147 -12.54 -1.15 18.97
CA LYS A 147 -12.16 -1.46 17.58
C LYS A 147 -12.98 -2.64 17.07
N VAL A 148 -13.32 -2.63 15.78
CA VAL A 148 -13.90 -3.80 15.12
C VAL A 148 -12.83 -4.48 14.31
N PHE A 149 -12.75 -5.80 14.46
CA PHE A 149 -11.91 -6.65 13.63
C PHE A 149 -12.79 -7.50 12.70
N ASP A 150 -12.42 -7.60 11.42
CA ASP A 150 -12.98 -8.51 10.43
C ASP A 150 -11.87 -9.13 9.57
N GLY A 151 -11.55 -10.39 9.86
CA GLY A 151 -10.53 -11.19 9.19
C GLY A 151 -10.83 -11.49 7.71
N ARG A 152 -12.06 -11.23 7.24
CA ARG A 152 -12.43 -11.37 5.83
C ARG A 152 -11.92 -10.23 4.96
N LEU A 153 -11.53 -9.10 5.57
CA LEU A 153 -11.00 -7.95 4.87
C LEU A 153 -9.50 -8.11 4.55
N PRO A 154 -8.97 -7.33 3.58
CA PRO A 154 -7.53 -7.22 3.34
C PRO A 154 -6.78 -6.88 4.63
N VAL A 155 -5.55 -7.37 4.80
CA VAL A 155 -4.77 -7.27 6.05
C VAL A 155 -4.73 -5.85 6.63
N GLY A 156 -4.47 -4.83 5.80
CA GLY A 156 -4.45 -3.43 6.22
C GLY A 156 -5.82 -2.83 6.60
N GLN A 157 -6.92 -3.56 6.36
CA GLN A 157 -8.30 -3.13 6.62
C GLN A 157 -9.03 -4.05 7.60
N ARG A 158 -8.37 -5.08 8.13
CA ARG A 158 -9.00 -6.02 9.07
C ARG A 158 -9.44 -5.35 10.35
N VAL A 159 -8.74 -4.31 10.80
CA VAL A 159 -9.25 -3.40 11.83
C VAL A 159 -10.01 -2.29 11.10
N LEU A 160 -11.31 -2.13 11.40
CA LEU A 160 -12.11 -1.07 10.78
C LEU A 160 -11.63 0.30 11.28
N ALA A 161 -11.04 1.05 10.36
CA ALA A 161 -10.47 2.37 10.55
C ALA A 161 -10.63 3.17 9.24
N ASP A 162 -10.42 4.49 9.31
CA ASP A 162 -10.32 5.35 8.13
C ASP A 162 -9.01 5.14 7.36
N GLU A 163 -8.80 5.94 6.32
CA GLU A 163 -7.62 5.84 5.45
C GLU A 163 -6.29 6.12 6.18
N ASP A 164 -6.34 6.88 7.28
CA ASP A 164 -5.19 7.19 8.12
C ASP A 164 -4.96 6.14 9.22
N GLY A 165 -5.81 5.11 9.29
CA GLY A 165 -5.72 4.04 10.30
C GLY A 165 -6.35 4.45 11.63
N LEU A 166 -7.10 5.55 11.66
CA LEU A 166 -7.81 6.02 12.83
C LEU A 166 -9.19 5.37 12.89
N GLY A 167 -9.55 4.91 14.08
CA GLY A 167 -10.91 4.45 14.37
C GLY A 167 -11.34 5.09 15.67
N GLY A 168 -12.50 5.74 15.68
CA GLY A 168 -12.92 6.57 16.81
C GLY A 168 -12.91 5.85 18.15
N GLU A 169 -12.73 6.60 19.23
CA GLU A 169 -12.83 6.12 20.60
C GLU A 169 -14.25 6.37 21.11
N SER A 170 -15.03 5.29 21.32
CA SER A 170 -16.43 5.43 21.78
C SER A 170 -16.56 5.84 23.24
N GLY A 171 -15.45 5.95 23.99
CA GLY A 171 -15.43 6.32 25.40
C GLY A 171 -16.05 7.69 25.69
N HIS A 172 -15.92 8.64 24.77
CA HIS A 172 -16.46 10.00 24.93
C HIS A 172 -17.83 10.19 24.25
N THR A 173 -18.51 9.10 23.91
CA THR A 173 -19.91 9.16 23.47
C THR A 173 -20.78 9.50 24.67
N LEU A 174 -21.61 10.54 24.55
CA LEU A 174 -22.60 10.91 25.56
C LEU A 174 -23.57 9.74 25.80
N VAL A 175 -23.77 9.36 27.07
CA VAL A 175 -24.66 8.25 27.46
C VAL A 175 -25.84 8.69 28.31
N GLU A 176 -25.90 9.96 28.73
CA GLU A 176 -27.07 10.53 29.40
C GLU A 176 -28.03 11.21 28.40
N PRO A 177 -29.29 10.75 28.29
CA PRO A 177 -30.24 11.28 27.32
C PRO A 177 -30.81 12.66 27.72
N ASN A 178 -30.77 13.02 29.01
CA ASN A 178 -31.35 14.25 29.56
C ASN A 178 -30.30 15.06 30.32
N LEU A 179 -29.24 15.50 29.64
CA LEU A 179 -28.33 16.49 30.21
C LEU A 179 -29.10 17.78 30.57
N PRO A 180 -28.88 18.38 31.75
CA PRO A 180 -29.47 19.66 32.10
C PRO A 180 -29.08 20.72 31.06
N GLY A 181 -30.08 21.41 30.47
CA GLY A 181 -29.85 22.41 29.42
C GLY A 181 -29.08 23.66 29.89
N ASP A 182 -28.83 23.80 31.19
CA ASP A 182 -28.10 24.89 31.82
C ASP A 182 -26.66 24.50 32.24
N LEU A 183 -26.12 23.36 31.78
CA LEU A 183 -24.78 22.92 32.17
C LEU A 183 -23.72 23.98 31.76
N PRO A 184 -22.98 24.56 32.71
CA PRO A 184 -21.96 25.55 32.40
C PRO A 184 -20.90 25.00 31.43
N ALA A 185 -20.61 25.77 30.38
CA ALA A 185 -19.56 25.40 29.43
C ALA A 185 -18.21 25.25 30.15
N GLY A 186 -17.48 24.17 29.85
CA GLY A 186 -16.18 23.91 30.46
C GLY A 186 -16.22 23.41 31.91
N LEU A 187 -17.39 23.14 32.49
CA LEU A 187 -17.50 22.65 33.88
C LEU A 187 -16.65 21.38 34.12
N GLY A 188 -16.73 20.41 33.22
CA GLY A 188 -15.92 19.20 33.33
C GLY A 188 -14.42 19.47 33.15
N ALA A 189 -14.03 20.35 32.24
CA ALA A 189 -12.63 20.74 32.05
C ALA A 189 -12.04 21.44 33.31
N ALA A 190 -12.83 22.30 33.96
CA ALA A 190 -12.44 22.92 35.23
C ALA A 190 -12.30 21.87 36.34
N ALA A 191 -13.22 20.90 36.41
CA ALA A 191 -13.14 19.81 37.37
C ALA A 191 -11.90 18.91 37.15
N ALA A 192 -11.57 18.62 35.88
CA ALA A 192 -10.36 17.93 35.48
C ALA A 192 -9.09 18.69 35.86
N ALA A 193 -9.09 20.02 35.70
CA ALA A 193 -8.01 20.91 36.11
C ALA A 193 -7.86 21.09 37.64
N GLY A 194 -8.74 20.48 38.44
CA GLY A 194 -8.67 20.51 39.90
C GLY A 194 -9.55 21.55 40.59
N ASP A 195 -10.44 22.22 39.85
CA ASP A 195 -11.36 23.19 40.44
C ASP A 195 -12.36 22.49 41.39
N ARG A 196 -12.30 22.86 42.67
CA ARG A 196 -13.16 22.30 43.72
C ARG A 196 -14.63 22.70 43.57
N GLN A 197 -14.91 23.91 43.09
CA GLN A 197 -16.27 24.39 42.87
C GLN A 197 -16.89 23.65 41.68
N ALA A 198 -16.12 23.48 40.60
CA ALA A 198 -16.58 22.72 39.45
C ALA A 198 -16.90 21.26 39.80
N ARG A 199 -16.05 20.61 40.61
CA ARG A 199 -16.29 19.24 41.12
C ARG A 199 -17.53 19.18 42.00
N ALA A 200 -17.68 20.09 42.96
CA ALA A 200 -18.84 20.14 43.84
C ALA A 200 -20.14 20.36 43.04
N GLU A 201 -20.10 21.16 41.98
CA GLU A 201 -21.23 21.39 41.09
C GLU A 201 -21.62 20.16 40.29
N LEU A 202 -20.66 19.42 39.73
CA LEU A 202 -20.91 18.14 39.04
C LEU A 202 -21.48 17.10 40.00
N GLU A 203 -20.94 17.01 41.22
CA GLU A 203 -21.44 16.12 42.26
C GLU A 203 -22.89 16.47 42.66
N ARG A 204 -23.20 17.76 42.84
CA ARG A 204 -24.54 18.26 43.15
C ARG A 204 -25.55 17.94 42.04
N ARG A 205 -25.12 18.04 40.78
CA ARG A 205 -25.94 17.73 39.61
C ARG A 205 -25.99 16.24 39.28
N GLU A 206 -25.26 15.42 40.03
CA GLU A 206 -25.16 13.98 39.81
C GLU A 206 -24.59 13.60 38.44
N LEU A 207 -23.70 14.43 37.88
CA LEU A 207 -23.13 14.23 36.57
C LEU A 207 -21.73 13.62 36.68
N PRO A 208 -21.54 12.34 36.29
CA PRO A 208 -20.22 11.74 36.22
C PRO A 208 -19.36 12.47 35.19
N TRP A 209 -18.06 12.47 35.42
CA TRP A 209 -17.10 13.14 34.54
C TRP A 209 -15.81 12.33 34.37
N CYS A 210 -15.10 12.59 33.28
CA CYS A 210 -13.85 11.95 32.89
C CYS A 210 -12.64 12.86 33.20
N GLU A 211 -11.44 12.29 33.37
CA GLU A 211 -10.22 13.06 33.62
C GLU A 211 -9.83 14.03 32.49
N CYS A 212 -10.35 13.83 31.27
CA CYS A 212 -10.20 14.79 30.17
C CYS A 212 -11.17 15.98 30.24
N GLY A 213 -12.12 15.96 31.18
CA GLY A 213 -13.14 16.98 31.36
C GLY A 213 -14.44 16.76 30.59
N ALA A 214 -14.58 15.64 29.90
CA ALA A 214 -15.88 15.22 29.37
C ALA A 214 -16.84 14.86 30.52
N VAL A 215 -18.14 15.07 30.29
CA VAL A 215 -19.21 14.88 31.30
C VAL A 215 -20.28 13.97 30.72
N ALA A 216 -20.77 13.05 31.54
CA ALA A 216 -21.87 12.15 31.21
C ALA A 216 -21.65 11.28 29.95
N ASP A 217 -20.39 10.98 29.67
CA ASP A 217 -19.98 10.08 28.59
C ASP A 217 -19.69 8.67 29.11
N LEU A 218 -19.51 7.72 28.20
CA LEU A 218 -19.25 6.32 28.56
C LEU A 218 -18.05 6.16 29.52
N CYS A 219 -16.97 6.90 29.30
CA CYS A 219 -15.77 6.91 30.15
C CYS A 219 -16.07 7.38 31.57
N SER A 220 -16.97 8.35 31.75
CA SER A 220 -17.36 8.89 33.05
C SER A 220 -18.02 7.84 33.95
N TYR A 221 -18.60 6.78 33.37
CA TYR A 221 -19.22 5.67 34.10
C TYR A 221 -18.33 4.42 34.12
N ALA A 222 -17.96 3.91 32.94
CA ALA A 222 -17.48 2.54 32.79
C ALA A 222 -15.96 2.40 32.91
N SER A 223 -15.20 3.50 32.82
CA SER A 223 -13.76 3.46 33.09
C SER A 223 -13.48 3.19 34.56
N GLY A 224 -12.26 2.73 34.90
CA GLY A 224 -11.85 2.53 36.29
C GLY A 224 -11.97 3.80 37.15
N PRO A 225 -11.40 4.94 36.73
CA PRO A 225 -11.58 6.21 37.44
C PRO A 225 -13.06 6.64 37.52
N GLY A 226 -13.84 6.40 36.47
CA GLY A 226 -15.29 6.67 36.45
C GLY A 226 -16.05 5.84 37.48
N ALA A 227 -15.83 4.53 37.50
CA ALA A 227 -16.46 3.59 38.43
C ALA A 227 -16.08 3.90 39.89
N VAL A 228 -14.82 4.26 40.16
CA VAL A 228 -14.38 4.73 41.49
C VAL A 228 -15.14 5.98 41.90
N ARG A 229 -15.18 7.02 41.05
CA ARG A 229 -15.90 8.27 41.35
C ARG A 229 -17.39 8.03 41.58
N LEU A 230 -18.01 7.19 40.75
CA LEU A 230 -19.41 6.80 40.89
C LEU A 230 -19.65 6.10 42.24
N THR A 231 -18.76 5.19 42.64
CA THR A 231 -18.88 4.48 43.91
C THR A 231 -18.69 5.43 45.10
N THR A 232 -17.71 6.34 45.04
CA THR A 232 -17.52 7.38 46.06
C THR A 232 -18.75 8.28 46.19
N ALA A 233 -19.36 8.69 45.08
CA ALA A 233 -20.59 9.47 45.09
C ALA A 233 -21.76 8.69 45.71
N MET A 234 -21.91 7.41 45.36
CA MET A 234 -22.91 6.53 45.99
C MET A 234 -22.69 6.40 47.50
N ALA A 235 -21.44 6.28 47.95
CA ALA A 235 -21.11 6.12 49.37
C ALA A 235 -21.52 7.35 50.20
N ARG A 236 -21.34 8.55 49.64
CA ARG A 236 -21.78 9.81 50.27
C ARG A 236 -23.31 9.92 50.34
N ARG A 237 -24.03 9.42 49.34
CA ARG A 237 -25.51 9.48 49.28
C ARG A 237 -26.18 8.41 50.13
N GLN A 238 -25.53 7.27 50.30
CA GLN A 238 -26.06 6.12 51.03
C GLN A 238 -25.14 5.77 52.21
N PRO A 239 -24.92 6.69 53.16
CA PRO A 239 -23.92 6.52 54.21
C PRO A 239 -24.20 5.30 55.10
N ALA A 240 -25.47 4.95 55.33
CA ALA A 240 -25.84 3.76 56.09
C ALA A 240 -25.51 2.46 55.35
N ALA A 241 -25.79 2.39 54.04
CA ALA A 241 -25.48 1.20 53.23
C ALA A 241 -23.97 1.04 53.03
N PHE A 242 -23.26 2.16 52.84
CA PHE A 242 -21.81 2.17 52.77
C PHE A 242 -21.18 1.75 54.11
N ALA A 243 -21.61 2.33 55.23
CA ALA A 243 -21.07 1.98 56.55
C ALA A 243 -21.24 0.49 56.91
N ALA A 244 -22.25 -0.18 56.34
CA ALA A 244 -22.49 -1.61 56.50
C ALA A 244 -21.75 -2.51 55.48
N SER A 245 -20.97 -1.91 54.56
CA SER A 245 -20.31 -2.62 53.46
C SER A 245 -18.88 -3.04 53.79
N ALA A 246 -18.42 -4.15 53.22
CA ALA A 246 -17.01 -4.55 53.33
C ALA A 246 -16.07 -3.52 52.68
N LEU A 247 -16.56 -2.77 51.69
CA LEU A 247 -15.80 -1.69 51.06
C LEU A 247 -15.49 -0.56 52.05
N SER A 248 -16.43 -0.22 52.94
CA SER A 248 -16.21 0.77 53.99
C SER A 248 -15.09 0.35 54.94
N ASP A 249 -15.06 -0.92 55.35
CA ASP A 249 -14.01 -1.44 56.23
C ASP A 249 -12.61 -1.29 55.58
N LEU A 250 -12.48 -1.66 54.30
CA LEU A 250 -11.23 -1.57 53.53
C LEU A 250 -10.69 -0.14 53.41
N VAL A 251 -11.57 0.86 53.44
CA VAL A 251 -11.21 2.28 53.31
C VAL A 251 -11.34 3.05 54.62
N SER A 252 -11.53 2.35 55.73
CA SER A 252 -11.72 2.92 57.08
C SER A 252 -12.89 3.92 57.16
N GLY A 253 -13.98 3.65 56.45
CA GLY A 253 -15.18 4.49 56.42
C GLY A 253 -15.03 5.81 55.67
N VAL A 254 -13.93 6.03 54.95
CA VAL A 254 -13.66 7.28 54.21
C VAL A 254 -13.92 7.06 52.71
N PRO A 255 -15.02 7.58 52.12
CA PRO A 255 -15.35 7.39 50.71
C PRO A 255 -14.26 7.84 49.72
N GLU A 256 -13.48 8.85 50.07
CA GLU A 256 -12.40 9.42 49.25
C GLU A 256 -11.20 8.48 49.11
N ARG A 257 -11.10 7.45 49.96
CA ARG A 257 -10.06 6.42 49.90
C ARG A 257 -10.44 5.23 49.03
N ILE A 258 -11.65 5.21 48.46
CA ILE A 258 -12.07 4.18 47.50
C ILE A 258 -11.15 4.25 46.28
N GLY A 259 -10.57 3.10 45.93
CA GLY A 259 -9.76 2.92 44.75
C GLY A 259 -10.01 1.55 44.13
N THR A 260 -9.40 1.28 42.99
CA THR A 260 -9.60 0.03 42.24
C THR A 260 -9.31 -1.22 43.06
N ALA A 261 -8.27 -1.21 43.91
CA ALA A 261 -7.91 -2.37 44.72
C ALA A 261 -9.00 -2.70 45.76
N ALA A 262 -9.46 -1.69 46.52
CA ALA A 262 -10.53 -1.85 47.51
C ALA A 262 -11.86 -2.28 46.85
N LEU A 263 -12.19 -1.72 45.68
CA LEU A 263 -13.34 -2.15 44.88
C LEU A 263 -13.23 -3.62 44.46
N ALA A 264 -12.07 -4.04 43.95
CA ALA A 264 -11.85 -5.42 43.51
C ALA A 264 -11.98 -6.41 44.68
N GLU A 265 -11.40 -6.08 45.83
CA GLU A 265 -11.46 -6.91 47.03
C GLU A 265 -12.88 -7.02 47.59
N ALA A 266 -13.59 -5.89 47.75
CA ALA A 266 -14.98 -5.87 48.18
C ALA A 266 -15.91 -6.62 47.21
N ALA A 267 -15.70 -6.46 45.90
CA ALA A 267 -16.45 -7.19 44.89
C ALA A 267 -16.16 -8.70 44.93
N GLY A 268 -14.92 -9.10 45.23
CA GLY A 268 -14.50 -10.50 45.37
C GLY A 268 -15.22 -11.23 46.51
N VAL A 269 -15.48 -10.53 47.63
CA VAL A 269 -16.31 -11.05 48.73
C VAL A 269 -17.81 -10.82 48.53
N ARG A 270 -18.22 -10.38 47.33
CA ARG A 270 -19.61 -10.16 46.91
C ARG A 270 -20.36 -9.14 47.77
N ASP A 271 -19.66 -8.09 48.21
CA ASP A 271 -20.25 -6.98 48.96
C ASP A 271 -21.43 -6.34 48.20
N PRO A 272 -22.67 -6.32 48.76
CA PRO A 272 -23.86 -5.85 48.05
C PRO A 272 -23.77 -4.40 47.56
N PHE A 273 -23.17 -3.51 48.36
CA PHE A 273 -22.99 -2.11 48.01
C PHE A 273 -22.06 -1.97 46.78
N THR A 274 -20.93 -2.68 46.80
CA THR A 274 -19.97 -2.69 45.69
C THR A 274 -20.56 -3.31 44.42
N LEU A 275 -21.30 -4.41 44.53
CA LEU A 275 -21.96 -5.04 43.37
C LEU A 275 -23.01 -4.12 42.75
N ALA A 276 -23.77 -3.37 43.55
CA ALA A 276 -24.70 -2.36 43.05
C ALA A 276 -23.97 -1.23 42.31
N ALA A 277 -22.83 -0.76 42.84
CA ALA A 277 -22.01 0.24 42.17
C ALA A 277 -21.45 -0.24 40.83
N LEU A 278 -20.96 -1.49 40.76
CA LEU A 278 -20.52 -2.11 39.51
C LEU A 278 -21.66 -2.27 38.51
N GLY A 279 -22.87 -2.60 38.99
CA GLY A 279 -24.09 -2.62 38.19
C GLY A 279 -24.36 -1.28 37.52
N HIS A 280 -24.32 -0.18 38.28
CA HIS A 280 -24.49 1.17 37.71
C HIS A 280 -23.36 1.54 36.75
N SER A 281 -22.10 1.26 37.09
CA SER A 281 -20.95 1.66 36.26
C SER A 281 -20.90 0.93 34.91
N THR A 282 -21.35 -0.33 34.86
CA THR A 282 -21.31 -1.14 33.63
C THR A 282 -22.55 -0.96 32.75
N ARG A 283 -23.64 -0.38 33.27
CA ARG A 283 -24.91 -0.23 32.57
C ARG A 283 -24.80 0.51 31.23
N PRO A 284 -24.11 1.67 31.11
CA PRO A 284 -23.98 2.36 29.82
C PRO A 284 -23.14 1.59 28.81
N LEU A 285 -22.15 0.83 29.29
CA LEU A 285 -21.34 -0.04 28.43
C LEU A 285 -22.19 -1.17 27.85
N ALA A 286 -23.04 -1.81 28.66
CA ALA A 286 -23.97 -2.83 28.17
C ALA A 286 -24.86 -2.30 27.03
N THR A 287 -25.46 -1.12 27.20
CA THR A 287 -26.26 -0.46 26.18
C THR A 287 -25.46 -0.29 24.89
N ARG A 288 -24.23 0.21 25.00
CA ARG A 288 -23.36 0.47 23.85
C ARG A 288 -22.97 -0.82 23.13
N LEU A 289 -22.71 -1.90 23.85
CA LEU A 289 -22.41 -3.21 23.26
C LEU A 289 -23.59 -3.76 22.47
N LEU A 290 -24.80 -3.65 23.00
CA LEU A 290 -26.02 -4.09 22.31
C LEU A 290 -26.27 -3.28 21.04
N GLN A 291 -26.12 -1.96 21.09
CA GLN A 291 -26.23 -1.08 19.92
C GLN A 291 -25.22 -1.45 18.84
N LEU A 292 -23.93 -1.55 19.19
CA LEU A 292 -22.87 -1.90 18.23
C LEU A 292 -23.08 -3.30 17.63
N SER A 293 -23.63 -4.22 18.42
CA SER A 293 -23.99 -5.57 17.95
C SER A 293 -25.09 -5.51 16.90
N ALA A 294 -26.14 -4.72 17.14
CA ALA A 294 -27.25 -4.56 16.22
C ALA A 294 -26.84 -3.80 14.94
N ASP A 295 -26.12 -2.68 15.07
CA ASP A 295 -25.77 -1.80 13.95
C ASP A 295 -24.72 -2.41 13.02
N LEU A 296 -23.74 -3.13 13.58
CA LEU A 296 -22.60 -3.68 12.83
C LEU A 296 -22.70 -5.20 12.59
N GLY A 297 -23.78 -5.83 13.06
CA GLY A 297 -23.96 -7.28 12.99
C GLY A 297 -22.83 -8.04 13.70
N LEU A 298 -22.51 -7.63 14.92
CA LEU A 298 -21.49 -8.29 15.75
C LEU A 298 -22.14 -9.28 16.71
N HIS A 299 -21.57 -10.47 16.80
CA HIS A 299 -22.01 -11.52 17.72
C HIS A 299 -21.01 -11.76 18.86
N ARG A 300 -19.90 -11.02 18.88
CA ARG A 300 -18.81 -11.20 19.82
C ARG A 300 -18.10 -9.89 20.10
N THR A 301 -17.83 -9.65 21.38
CA THR A 301 -17.07 -8.55 21.94
C THR A 301 -16.06 -9.12 22.92
N VAL A 302 -14.78 -8.94 22.63
CA VAL A 302 -13.68 -9.26 23.54
C VAL A 302 -13.46 -8.06 24.45
N VAL A 303 -13.51 -8.26 25.77
CA VAL A 303 -13.26 -7.19 26.73
C VAL A 303 -11.92 -7.39 27.43
N VAL A 304 -11.01 -6.45 27.21
CA VAL A 304 -9.67 -6.39 27.84
C VAL A 304 -9.55 -5.12 28.68
N GLY A 305 -8.41 -4.94 29.34
CA GLY A 305 -8.08 -3.71 30.07
C GLY A 305 -7.91 -3.91 31.57
N GLY A 306 -7.01 -3.12 32.16
CA GLY A 306 -6.52 -3.33 33.52
C GLY A 306 -7.61 -3.24 34.59
N PHE A 307 -8.60 -2.37 34.45
CA PHE A 307 -9.64 -2.21 35.46
C PHE A 307 -10.61 -3.39 35.50
N ALA A 308 -11.21 -3.73 34.35
CA ALA A 308 -12.16 -4.84 34.26
C ALA A 308 -11.53 -6.16 34.72
N HIS A 309 -10.27 -6.41 34.37
CA HIS A 309 -9.53 -7.61 34.77
C HIS A 309 -9.05 -7.57 36.23
N ALA A 310 -8.71 -6.40 36.77
CA ALA A 310 -8.36 -6.26 38.19
C ALA A 310 -9.55 -6.55 39.12
N VAL A 311 -10.76 -6.10 38.75
CA VAL A 311 -11.98 -6.43 39.49
C VAL A 311 -12.42 -7.87 39.22
N GLY A 312 -12.20 -8.37 37.99
CA GLY A 312 -12.39 -9.76 37.64
C GLY A 312 -13.85 -10.16 37.49
N THR A 313 -14.17 -11.42 37.81
CA THR A 313 -15.50 -12.03 37.59
C THR A 313 -16.69 -11.17 38.06
N PRO A 314 -16.66 -10.50 39.23
CA PRO A 314 -17.75 -9.61 39.64
C PRO A 314 -18.09 -8.51 38.63
N TRP A 315 -17.08 -7.89 38.00
CA TRP A 315 -17.29 -6.85 36.99
C TRP A 315 -17.93 -7.42 35.72
N PHE A 316 -17.44 -8.57 35.24
CA PHE A 316 -18.00 -9.24 34.08
C PHE A 316 -19.43 -9.73 34.32
N THR A 317 -19.74 -10.23 35.52
CA THR A 317 -21.11 -10.58 35.91
C THR A 317 -22.00 -9.35 35.93
N ALA A 318 -21.56 -8.21 36.48
CA ALA A 318 -22.34 -6.97 36.47
C ALA A 318 -22.64 -6.47 35.03
N LEU A 319 -21.64 -6.50 34.15
CA LEU A 319 -21.83 -6.19 32.73
C LEU A 319 -22.81 -7.17 32.07
N GLY A 320 -22.63 -8.47 32.30
CA GLY A 320 -23.46 -9.54 31.77
C GLY A 320 -24.92 -9.40 32.18
N SER A 321 -25.20 -9.17 33.46
CA SER A 321 -26.55 -8.95 33.97
C SER A 321 -27.22 -7.72 33.35
N ASN A 322 -26.47 -6.62 33.15
CA ASN A 322 -27.01 -5.46 32.43
C ASN A 322 -27.29 -5.78 30.95
N VAL A 323 -26.42 -6.56 30.29
CA VAL A 323 -26.65 -7.01 28.91
C VAL A 323 -27.92 -7.87 28.83
N GLU A 324 -28.13 -8.80 29.76
CA GLU A 324 -29.34 -9.62 29.81
C GLU A 324 -30.60 -8.79 30.05
N GLU A 325 -30.56 -7.89 31.02
CA GLU A 325 -31.69 -7.03 31.37
C GLU A 325 -32.11 -6.14 30.19
N GLN A 326 -31.12 -5.60 29.47
CA GLN A 326 -31.33 -4.67 28.36
C GLN A 326 -31.50 -5.35 27.00
N ALA A 327 -31.10 -6.62 26.88
CA ALA A 327 -31.37 -7.44 25.70
C ALA A 327 -32.88 -7.72 25.66
N ILE A 328 -33.64 -6.77 25.12
CA ILE A 328 -35.05 -6.95 24.80
C ILE A 328 -35.17 -8.22 23.95
N ALA A 329 -36.30 -8.94 24.04
CA ALA A 329 -36.70 -9.99 23.09
C ALA A 329 -36.91 -9.47 21.64
N ALA A 330 -36.15 -8.45 21.23
CA ALA A 330 -35.92 -8.04 19.87
C ALA A 330 -35.35 -9.20 19.08
N GLY A 331 -35.70 -9.28 17.80
CA GLY A 331 -35.41 -10.43 16.93
C GLY A 331 -33.96 -10.91 16.94
N TRP A 332 -32.99 -10.02 17.20
CA TRP A 332 -31.56 -10.33 17.22
C TRP A 332 -31.11 -11.22 18.40
N PHE A 333 -31.71 -11.04 19.58
CA PHE A 333 -31.41 -11.81 20.80
C PHE A 333 -32.58 -12.73 21.20
N ARG A 334 -33.48 -13.01 20.26
CA ARG A 334 -34.63 -13.89 20.46
C ARG A 334 -34.14 -15.27 20.92
N ASN A 335 -34.68 -15.75 22.03
CA ASN A 335 -34.37 -17.03 22.68
C ASN A 335 -33.07 -17.08 23.50
N TRP A 336 -32.48 -15.96 23.90
CA TRP A 336 -31.42 -15.99 24.91
C TRP A 336 -31.95 -16.47 26.27
N ALA A 337 -31.26 -17.44 26.86
CA ALA A 337 -31.47 -17.89 28.24
C ALA A 337 -30.53 -17.15 29.21
N PRO A 338 -30.80 -17.15 30.53
CA PRO A 338 -29.83 -16.66 31.51
C PRO A 338 -28.46 -17.32 31.32
N GLY A 339 -27.40 -16.51 31.27
CA GLY A 339 -26.01 -16.87 30.96
C GLY A 339 -25.61 -16.67 29.50
N ASP A 340 -26.56 -16.50 28.57
CA ASP A 340 -26.25 -16.40 27.13
C ASP A 340 -25.52 -15.12 26.73
N TRP A 341 -25.48 -14.10 27.60
CA TRP A 341 -24.66 -12.91 27.39
C TRP A 341 -23.18 -13.24 27.16
N THR A 342 -22.69 -14.38 27.67
CA THR A 342 -21.32 -14.88 27.45
C THR A 342 -21.04 -15.25 26.00
N LYS A 343 -22.08 -15.47 25.17
CA LYS A 343 -21.94 -15.63 23.71
C LYS A 343 -21.48 -14.31 23.07
N LEU A 344 -21.93 -13.18 23.61
CA LEU A 344 -21.57 -11.84 23.15
C LEU A 344 -20.31 -11.31 23.86
N VAL A 345 -20.24 -11.34 25.19
CA VAL A 345 -19.10 -10.80 25.95
C VAL A 345 -18.10 -11.91 26.26
N HIS A 346 -16.94 -11.83 25.64
CA HIS A 346 -15.83 -12.74 25.82
C HIS A 346 -14.78 -12.14 26.77
N GLN A 347 -14.50 -12.84 27.88
CA GLN A 347 -13.43 -12.55 28.82
C GLN A 347 -12.20 -13.41 28.49
N PRO A 348 -11.12 -12.84 27.92
CA PRO A 348 -9.92 -13.60 27.61
C PRO A 348 -9.04 -13.82 28.86
N PRO A 349 -8.29 -14.94 28.92
CA PRO A 349 -7.42 -15.25 30.07
C PRO A 349 -6.10 -14.44 30.12
N ASP A 350 -5.66 -13.86 29.00
CA ASP A 350 -4.41 -13.08 28.88
C ASP A 350 -4.68 -11.66 28.33
N ALA A 351 -5.22 -10.78 29.18
CA ALA A 351 -5.45 -9.39 28.80
C ALA A 351 -4.19 -8.50 28.92
N GLY A 352 -3.19 -8.92 29.68
CA GLY A 352 -2.03 -8.08 30.03
C GLY A 352 -1.00 -7.93 28.91
N LEU A 353 -0.93 -8.90 27.99
CA LEU A 353 0.03 -8.90 26.88
C LEU A 353 -0.64 -8.77 25.50
N SER A 354 -1.95 -8.50 25.48
CA SER A 354 -2.75 -8.50 24.25
C SER A 354 -2.19 -7.57 23.17
N SER A 355 -1.82 -6.32 23.52
CA SER A 355 -1.27 -5.35 22.57
C SER A 355 0.09 -5.80 22.01
N LEU A 356 1.01 -6.26 22.89
CA LEU A 356 2.32 -6.75 22.50
C LEU A 356 2.24 -8.00 21.60
N ALA A 357 1.45 -8.99 21.99
CA ALA A 357 1.24 -10.22 21.22
C ALA A 357 0.46 -9.97 19.92
N GLY A 358 -0.47 -9.02 19.94
CA GLY A 358 -1.21 -8.57 18.78
C GLY A 358 -0.32 -7.85 17.76
N MET A 359 0.60 -7.00 18.23
CA MET A 359 1.59 -6.36 17.35
C MET A 359 2.51 -7.39 16.69
N ALA A 360 2.88 -8.45 17.40
CA ALA A 360 3.66 -9.56 16.81
C ALA A 360 2.89 -10.24 15.67
N ALA A 361 1.60 -10.54 15.90
CA ALA A 361 0.74 -11.13 14.89
C ALA A 361 0.54 -10.19 13.68
N TYR A 362 0.40 -8.89 13.92
CA TYR A 362 0.28 -7.89 12.86
C TYR A 362 1.55 -7.81 12.00
N LEU A 363 2.72 -7.67 12.63
CA LEU A 363 4.01 -7.63 11.93
C LEU A 363 4.19 -8.83 11.00
N HIS A 364 3.94 -10.03 11.52
CA HIS A 364 4.03 -11.25 10.74
C HIS A 364 3.06 -11.26 9.55
N GLN A 365 1.79 -10.92 9.79
CA GLN A 365 0.81 -10.88 8.71
C GLN A 365 1.15 -9.80 7.67
N TYR A 366 1.71 -8.67 8.11
CA TYR A 366 2.14 -7.57 7.25
C TYR A 366 3.35 -7.97 6.40
N ARG A 367 4.33 -8.69 6.96
CA ARG A 367 5.48 -9.26 6.26
C ARG A 367 5.08 -10.24 5.16
N GLU A 368 4.01 -10.99 5.37
CA GLU A 368 3.46 -11.88 4.34
C GLU A 368 2.74 -11.12 3.22
N GLN A 369 2.56 -9.79 3.34
CA GLN A 369 2.01 -8.99 2.26
C GLN A 369 3.09 -8.58 1.26
N VAL A 370 2.70 -8.55 -0.01
CA VAL A 370 3.43 -8.00 -1.13
C VAL A 370 2.77 -6.71 -1.57
N ARG A 371 3.58 -5.71 -1.92
CA ARG A 371 3.12 -4.48 -2.55
C ARG A 371 2.61 -4.81 -3.95
N THR A 372 1.51 -4.21 -4.33
CA THR A 372 0.88 -4.38 -5.65
C THR A 372 0.31 -3.04 -6.10
N ILE A 373 0.65 -2.63 -7.31
CA ILE A 373 0.00 -1.51 -7.97
C ILE A 373 -1.25 -2.03 -8.65
N VAL A 374 -2.39 -1.47 -8.28
CA VAL A 374 -3.69 -1.87 -8.81
C VAL A 374 -4.27 -0.69 -9.58
N LYS A 375 -4.74 -0.94 -10.80
CA LYS A 375 -5.67 -0.04 -11.49
C LYS A 375 -7.10 -0.47 -11.13
N PRO A 376 -7.82 0.28 -10.29
CA PRO A 376 -9.22 -0.03 -10.02
C PRO A 376 -10.05 0.07 -11.31
N VAL A 377 -11.10 -0.73 -11.38
CA VAL A 377 -11.92 -0.81 -12.59
C VAL A 377 -12.63 0.51 -12.83
N GLY A 378 -12.52 1.05 -14.05
CA GLY A 378 -13.14 2.33 -14.44
C GLY A 378 -12.47 3.58 -13.88
N GLU A 379 -11.40 3.45 -13.08
CA GLU A 379 -10.67 4.60 -12.54
C GLU A 379 -9.49 5.01 -13.43
N ALA A 380 -9.27 6.33 -13.55
CA ALA A 380 -8.15 6.92 -14.28
C ALA A 380 -6.90 7.12 -13.40
N LYS A 381 -6.73 6.27 -12.39
CA LYS A 381 -5.59 6.26 -11.46
C LYS A 381 -5.17 4.82 -11.14
N VAL A 382 -3.97 4.68 -10.62
CA VAL A 382 -3.56 3.45 -9.93
C VAL A 382 -3.40 3.73 -8.45
N VAL A 383 -3.52 2.69 -7.64
CA VAL A 383 -3.40 2.77 -6.19
C VAL A 383 -2.46 1.69 -5.69
N HIS A 384 -1.71 2.03 -4.64
CA HIS A 384 -0.91 1.07 -3.91
C HIS A 384 -1.81 0.19 -3.03
N ARG A 385 -1.64 -1.14 -3.10
CA ARG A 385 -2.33 -2.12 -2.26
C ARG A 385 -1.34 -3.14 -1.72
N LEU A 386 -1.47 -3.48 -0.45
CA LEU A 386 -0.85 -4.67 0.12
C LEU A 386 -1.76 -5.86 -0.11
N ARG A 387 -1.19 -6.97 -0.60
CA ARG A 387 -1.91 -8.22 -0.85
C ARG A 387 -1.14 -9.40 -0.26
N PRO A 388 -1.78 -10.51 0.13
CA PRO A 388 -1.03 -11.69 0.57
C PRO A 388 -0.11 -12.19 -0.54
N ARG A 389 1.11 -12.59 -0.19
CA ARG A 389 2.01 -13.33 -1.09
C ARG A 389 1.28 -14.57 -1.61
N ALA A 390 1.27 -14.76 -2.92
CA ALA A 390 0.66 -15.93 -3.53
C ALA A 390 1.44 -17.21 -3.15
N ALA A 391 0.72 -18.29 -2.83
CA ALA A 391 1.34 -19.61 -2.66
C ALA A 391 1.80 -20.18 -4.01
N CYS A 392 2.99 -20.77 -4.05
CA CYS A 392 3.48 -21.51 -5.21
C CYS A 392 2.85 -22.90 -5.24
N GLY A 393 1.71 -23.02 -5.93
CA GLY A 393 1.03 -24.29 -6.12
C GLY A 393 1.71 -25.17 -7.17
N ALA A 394 1.31 -26.44 -7.27
CA ALA A 394 1.74 -27.31 -8.36
C ALA A 394 1.47 -26.66 -9.73
N GLY A 395 2.41 -26.81 -10.67
CA GLY A 395 2.36 -26.22 -12.01
C GLY A 395 2.50 -24.69 -12.07
N HIS A 396 2.90 -24.04 -10.96
CA HIS A 396 3.14 -22.59 -10.92
C HIS A 396 4.57 -22.29 -10.50
N PHE A 397 5.07 -21.13 -10.90
CA PHE A 397 6.29 -20.54 -10.35
C PHE A 397 5.99 -19.12 -9.84
N LEU A 398 6.78 -18.68 -8.87
CA LEU A 398 6.76 -17.30 -8.39
C LEU A 398 7.92 -16.53 -9.00
N LEU A 399 7.61 -15.34 -9.49
CA LEU A 399 8.59 -14.40 -10.01
C LEU A 399 8.58 -13.16 -9.12
N ARG A 400 9.77 -12.72 -8.71
CA ARG A 400 10.00 -11.41 -8.13
C ARG A 400 10.50 -10.47 -9.23
N PRO A 401 9.69 -9.50 -9.69
CA PRO A 401 10.19 -8.44 -10.57
C PRO A 401 11.39 -7.73 -9.93
N LEU A 402 12.44 -7.54 -10.71
CA LEU A 402 13.61 -6.76 -10.31
C LEU A 402 13.49 -5.35 -10.89
N PHE A 403 13.15 -5.27 -12.17
CA PHE A 403 12.89 -4.01 -12.86
C PHE A 403 11.67 -4.14 -13.78
N ALA A 404 10.87 -3.08 -13.85
CA ALA A 404 9.78 -2.98 -14.82
C ALA A 404 9.82 -1.63 -15.56
N GLY A 405 9.62 -1.64 -16.87
CA GLY A 405 9.44 -0.44 -17.66
C GLY A 405 8.00 0.10 -17.57
N VAL A 406 7.87 1.43 -17.56
CA VAL A 406 6.61 2.12 -17.84
C VAL A 406 6.52 2.39 -19.34
N CYS A 407 5.43 1.94 -19.95
CA CYS A 407 5.19 2.06 -21.38
C CYS A 407 4.04 3.04 -21.68
N GLY A 408 4.02 3.59 -22.89
CA GLY A 408 2.89 4.40 -23.37
C GLY A 408 1.56 3.64 -23.37
N THR A 409 1.60 2.30 -23.45
CA THR A 409 0.43 1.43 -23.24
C THR A 409 -0.16 1.61 -21.84
N ASP A 410 0.65 1.67 -20.79
CA ASP A 410 0.15 1.80 -19.41
C ASP A 410 -0.61 3.13 -19.24
N LEU A 411 -0.13 4.20 -19.88
CA LEU A 411 -0.81 5.50 -19.90
C LEU A 411 -2.13 5.46 -20.69
N GLN A 412 -2.18 4.71 -21.79
CA GLN A 412 -3.42 4.50 -22.55
C GLN A 412 -4.46 3.71 -21.74
N ILE A 413 -4.01 2.67 -21.02
CA ILE A 413 -4.87 1.91 -20.11
C ILE A 413 -5.39 2.82 -19.00
N LEU A 414 -4.52 3.65 -18.40
CA LEU A 414 -4.91 4.60 -17.36
C LEU A 414 -5.98 5.59 -17.84
N ARG A 415 -5.89 6.08 -19.08
CA ARG A 415 -6.86 7.01 -19.69
C ARG A 415 -8.16 6.35 -20.15
N GLY A 416 -8.24 5.01 -20.15
CA GLY A 416 -9.38 4.28 -20.71
C GLY A 416 -9.40 4.26 -22.25
N ASP A 417 -8.27 4.50 -22.90
CA ASP A 417 -8.15 4.45 -24.37
C ASP A 417 -8.16 3.02 -24.93
N ARG A 418 -8.19 2.01 -24.05
CA ARG A 418 -8.20 0.58 -24.36
C ARG A 418 -9.34 -0.13 -23.63
N SER A 419 -9.85 -1.19 -24.23
CA SER A 419 -10.99 -1.97 -23.71
C SER A 419 -10.64 -2.91 -22.55
N GLY A 420 -9.36 -3.21 -22.32
CA GLY A 420 -8.89 -4.08 -21.26
C GLY A 420 -8.36 -3.31 -20.04
N GLU A 421 -8.74 -3.76 -18.85
CA GLU A 421 -8.20 -3.27 -17.59
C GLU A 421 -7.56 -4.45 -16.84
N PRO A 422 -6.21 -4.53 -16.79
CA PRO A 422 -5.51 -5.74 -16.34
C PRO A 422 -5.60 -5.97 -14.81
N GLY A 423 -6.18 -5.03 -14.07
CA GLY A 423 -6.13 -4.98 -12.60
C GLY A 423 -4.75 -4.62 -12.06
N ILE A 424 -3.69 -5.28 -12.52
CA ILE A 424 -2.28 -4.96 -12.25
C ILE A 424 -1.64 -4.50 -13.58
N PRO A 425 -1.13 -3.27 -13.70
CA PRO A 425 -0.49 -2.79 -14.92
C PRO A 425 0.97 -3.27 -15.08
N GLY A 426 1.61 -2.88 -16.19
CA GLY A 426 3.01 -3.16 -16.49
C GLY A 426 3.24 -4.47 -17.25
N HIS A 427 4.07 -4.41 -18.29
CA HIS A 427 4.33 -5.53 -19.22
C HIS A 427 5.78 -5.61 -19.73
N GLU A 428 6.65 -4.71 -19.30
CA GLU A 428 8.06 -4.70 -19.66
C GLU A 428 8.87 -5.15 -18.44
N CYS A 429 9.02 -6.45 -18.20
CA CYS A 429 9.54 -6.97 -16.92
C CYS A 429 10.76 -7.86 -17.08
N VAL A 430 11.74 -7.62 -16.20
CA VAL A 430 12.78 -8.57 -15.84
C VAL A 430 12.69 -8.90 -14.37
N GLY A 431 12.79 -10.19 -14.04
CA GLY A 431 12.60 -10.68 -12.69
C GLY A 431 13.46 -11.88 -12.37
N GLU A 432 13.41 -12.30 -11.13
CA GLU A 432 14.06 -13.49 -10.60
C GLU A 432 13.00 -14.53 -10.22
N VAL A 433 13.21 -15.79 -10.61
CA VAL A 433 12.37 -16.90 -10.16
C VAL A 433 12.70 -17.18 -8.69
N VAL A 434 11.71 -17.04 -7.80
CA VAL A 434 11.93 -17.13 -6.34
C VAL A 434 11.32 -18.37 -5.70
N GLU A 435 10.46 -19.09 -6.42
CA GLU A 435 9.88 -20.36 -5.94
C GLU A 435 9.35 -21.16 -7.15
N THR A 436 9.60 -22.46 -7.19
CA THR A 436 9.01 -23.34 -8.23
C THR A 436 8.14 -24.42 -7.61
N GLY A 437 6.93 -24.58 -8.15
CA GLY A 437 6.00 -25.62 -7.75
C GLY A 437 6.31 -26.96 -8.42
N MET A 438 5.79 -28.05 -7.85
CA MET A 438 5.87 -29.37 -8.45
C MET A 438 5.37 -29.38 -9.91
N GLY A 439 6.15 -29.98 -10.82
CA GLY A 439 5.82 -30.08 -12.24
C GLY A 439 6.25 -28.87 -13.09
N VAL A 440 6.92 -27.87 -12.50
CA VAL A 440 7.60 -26.81 -13.25
C VAL A 440 8.99 -27.30 -13.69
N SER A 441 9.34 -27.06 -14.94
CA SER A 441 10.66 -27.35 -15.51
C SER A 441 11.06 -26.26 -16.51
N GLY A 442 12.35 -26.00 -16.66
CA GLY A 442 12.89 -25.03 -17.63
C GLY A 442 13.28 -23.67 -17.04
N VAL A 443 13.07 -23.49 -15.73
CA VAL A 443 13.64 -22.44 -14.88
C VAL A 443 13.89 -23.03 -13.49
N ASP A 444 14.93 -22.54 -12.83
CA ASP A 444 15.29 -22.85 -11.45
C ASP A 444 15.16 -21.60 -10.56
N GLU A 445 15.04 -21.81 -9.24
CA GLU A 445 15.08 -20.70 -8.28
C GLU A 445 16.43 -19.96 -8.37
N GLY A 446 16.38 -18.63 -8.42
CA GLY A 446 17.52 -17.74 -8.66
C GLY A 446 17.72 -17.38 -10.14
N ASP A 447 17.00 -18.00 -11.08
CA ASP A 447 17.12 -17.63 -12.49
C ASP A 447 16.59 -16.22 -12.75
N HIS A 448 17.38 -15.43 -13.44
CA HIS A 448 16.97 -14.14 -13.96
C HIS A 448 16.33 -14.31 -15.34
N VAL A 449 15.14 -13.77 -15.52
CA VAL A 449 14.35 -13.94 -16.74
C VAL A 449 13.73 -12.62 -17.20
N VAL A 450 13.56 -12.48 -18.52
CA VAL A 450 12.67 -11.48 -19.13
C VAL A 450 11.35 -12.14 -19.51
N LEU A 451 10.25 -11.45 -19.25
CA LEU A 451 8.92 -11.89 -19.65
C LEU A 451 8.53 -11.31 -21.01
N ASN A 452 8.10 -12.18 -21.93
CA ASN A 452 7.35 -11.77 -23.12
C ASN A 452 5.87 -11.63 -22.75
N PRO A 453 5.33 -10.39 -22.76
CA PRO A 453 3.95 -10.17 -22.37
C PRO A 453 2.94 -10.74 -23.38
N ASN A 454 3.36 -11.07 -24.60
CA ASN A 454 2.49 -11.54 -25.66
C ASN A 454 2.41 -13.06 -25.67
N ASN A 455 1.21 -13.62 -25.62
CA ASN A 455 0.98 -15.02 -25.90
C ASN A 455 1.17 -15.29 -27.40
N PRO A 456 2.09 -16.17 -27.82
CA PRO A 456 2.32 -16.45 -29.24
C PRO A 456 1.18 -17.23 -29.91
N LEU A 457 0.24 -17.79 -29.13
CA LEU A 457 -0.89 -18.56 -29.62
C LEU A 457 -2.21 -17.77 -29.61
N ASP A 458 -2.25 -16.62 -28.94
CA ASP A 458 -3.46 -15.79 -28.80
C ASP A 458 -3.08 -14.29 -28.70
N ASP A 459 -3.38 -13.49 -29.73
CA ASP A 459 -3.09 -12.04 -29.71
C ASP A 459 -3.98 -11.29 -28.70
N GLU A 460 -5.05 -11.89 -28.20
CA GLU A 460 -5.91 -11.31 -27.17
C GLU A 460 -5.56 -11.83 -25.76
N ASP A 461 -4.41 -12.47 -25.55
CA ASP A 461 -3.93 -12.87 -24.22
C ASP A 461 -2.57 -12.21 -23.91
N LYS A 462 -2.59 -11.13 -23.12
CA LYS A 462 -1.44 -10.25 -22.90
C LYS A 462 -1.30 -9.79 -21.45
N LEU A 463 -0.14 -10.09 -20.87
CA LEU A 463 0.25 -9.62 -19.53
C LEU A 463 0.26 -8.09 -19.49
N GLY A 464 -0.35 -7.50 -18.46
CA GLY A 464 -0.41 -6.05 -18.25
C GLY A 464 -1.32 -5.29 -19.22
N HIS A 465 -2.06 -5.98 -20.08
CA HIS A 465 -3.04 -5.39 -21.00
C HIS A 465 -4.46 -5.85 -20.65
N ASN A 466 -4.68 -7.15 -20.59
CA ASN A 466 -5.96 -7.78 -20.26
C ASN A 466 -5.81 -8.97 -19.29
N ARG A 467 -4.57 -9.42 -19.07
CA ARG A 467 -4.16 -10.23 -17.93
C ARG A 467 -3.46 -9.36 -16.89
N PRO A 468 -3.42 -9.78 -15.62
CA PRO A 468 -2.56 -9.15 -14.61
C PRO A 468 -1.13 -8.99 -15.13
N GLY A 469 -0.60 -7.78 -14.97
CA GLY A 469 0.75 -7.38 -15.34
C GLY A 469 1.76 -7.65 -14.23
N VAL A 470 2.76 -6.77 -14.16
CA VAL A 470 4.01 -7.05 -13.44
C VAL A 470 4.36 -6.10 -12.30
N LEU A 471 3.54 -5.08 -12.03
CA LEU A 471 3.80 -4.11 -10.95
C LEU A 471 3.38 -4.63 -9.58
N ALA A 472 4.05 -5.69 -9.10
CA ALA A 472 3.91 -6.24 -7.74
C ALA A 472 5.23 -6.88 -7.26
N ASP A 473 5.48 -6.94 -5.95
CA ASP A 473 6.75 -7.49 -5.42
C ASP A 473 6.95 -8.97 -5.78
N VAL A 474 5.88 -9.75 -5.82
CA VAL A 474 5.91 -11.17 -6.21
C VAL A 474 4.63 -11.50 -6.98
N LEU A 475 4.80 -12.22 -8.09
CA LEU A 475 3.72 -12.64 -8.98
C LEU A 475 3.75 -14.15 -9.15
N ARG A 476 2.57 -14.75 -9.33
CA ARG A 476 2.43 -16.16 -9.64
C ARG A 476 2.10 -16.35 -11.11
N PHE A 477 2.84 -17.21 -11.78
CA PHE A 477 2.64 -17.56 -13.19
C PHE A 477 2.42 -19.06 -13.35
N ASP A 478 1.63 -19.46 -14.34
CA ASP A 478 1.48 -20.85 -14.75
C ASP A 478 2.71 -21.32 -15.56
N ALA A 479 3.06 -22.60 -15.42
CA ALA A 479 4.12 -23.24 -16.22
C ALA A 479 3.85 -23.16 -17.73
N GLY A 480 2.61 -22.91 -18.15
CA GLY A 480 2.26 -22.68 -19.55
C GLY A 480 3.04 -21.52 -20.18
N LEU A 481 3.43 -20.50 -19.43
CA LEU A 481 4.28 -19.42 -19.94
C LEU A 481 5.65 -19.95 -20.42
N LEU A 482 6.23 -20.93 -19.70
CA LEU A 482 7.48 -21.57 -20.08
C LEU A 482 7.32 -22.35 -21.38
N HIS A 483 6.26 -23.17 -21.46
CA HIS A 483 5.95 -23.96 -22.65
C HIS A 483 5.68 -23.10 -23.90
N ARG A 484 5.07 -21.93 -23.72
CA ARG A 484 4.84 -20.94 -24.79
C ARG A 484 6.08 -20.11 -25.12
N GLY A 485 7.21 -20.31 -24.43
CA GLY A 485 8.44 -19.54 -24.65
C GLY A 485 8.31 -18.06 -24.26
N GLN A 486 7.42 -17.74 -23.32
CA GLN A 486 7.20 -16.39 -22.80
C GLN A 486 8.13 -16.03 -21.65
N VAL A 487 8.91 -16.99 -21.15
CA VAL A 487 9.95 -16.77 -20.16
C VAL A 487 11.30 -17.04 -20.84
N ILE A 488 12.17 -16.03 -20.85
CA ILE A 488 13.47 -16.10 -21.52
C ILE A 488 14.56 -15.81 -20.49
N GLY A 489 15.47 -16.76 -20.28
CA GLY A 489 16.59 -16.60 -19.35
C GLY A 489 17.53 -15.46 -19.75
N LEU A 490 18.14 -14.82 -18.76
CA LEU A 490 19.19 -13.83 -18.93
C LEU A 490 20.55 -14.42 -18.56
N ASP A 491 21.56 -14.04 -19.33
CA ASP A 491 22.93 -14.44 -19.04
C ASP A 491 23.50 -13.41 -18.04
N GLY A 492 23.49 -13.76 -16.75
CA GLY A 492 23.97 -12.90 -15.66
C GLY A 492 22.88 -12.08 -14.96
N LYS A 493 23.32 -11.10 -14.15
CA LYS A 493 22.41 -10.29 -13.32
C LYS A 493 21.67 -9.26 -14.16
N ALA A 494 20.41 -9.04 -13.82
CA ALA A 494 19.58 -8.02 -14.46
C ALA A 494 20.03 -6.63 -14.01
N SER A 495 19.94 -5.66 -14.91
CA SER A 495 20.17 -4.24 -14.65
C SER A 495 18.93 -3.43 -15.07
N PRO A 496 18.84 -2.13 -14.71
CA PRO A 496 17.75 -1.28 -15.19
C PRO A 496 17.61 -1.29 -16.72
N GLU A 497 18.72 -1.45 -17.47
CA GLU A 497 18.72 -1.52 -18.93
C GLU A 497 17.99 -2.76 -19.46
N SER A 498 17.95 -3.86 -18.69
CA SER A 498 17.33 -5.11 -19.12
C SER A 498 15.82 -4.99 -19.37
N VAL A 499 15.12 -3.97 -18.82
CA VAL A 499 13.70 -3.72 -19.16
C VAL A 499 13.51 -3.29 -20.62
N LEU A 500 14.57 -2.88 -21.32
CA LEU A 500 14.51 -2.53 -22.73
C LEU A 500 14.41 -3.76 -23.64
N LEU A 501 14.57 -4.98 -23.12
CA LEU A 501 14.49 -6.21 -23.91
C LEU A 501 13.13 -6.42 -24.57
N GLU A 502 12.02 -6.15 -23.87
CA GLU A 502 10.67 -6.22 -24.46
C GLU A 502 10.50 -5.23 -25.63
N PRO A 503 10.72 -3.91 -25.44
CA PRO A 503 10.52 -2.97 -26.53
C PRO A 503 11.55 -3.17 -27.65
N LEU A 504 12.79 -3.57 -27.33
CA LEU A 504 13.81 -3.86 -28.34
C LEU A 504 13.45 -5.11 -29.14
N ALA A 505 12.90 -6.16 -28.53
CA ALA A 505 12.45 -7.36 -29.25
C ALA A 505 11.31 -7.04 -30.23
N ALA A 506 10.38 -6.15 -29.84
CA ALA A 506 9.35 -5.66 -30.76
C ALA A 506 9.96 -4.86 -31.93
N VAL A 507 10.96 -4.03 -31.66
CA VAL A 507 11.70 -3.25 -32.67
C VAL A 507 12.46 -4.17 -33.63
N VAL A 508 13.14 -5.20 -33.13
CA VAL A 508 13.87 -6.21 -33.93
C VAL A 508 12.91 -6.88 -34.91
N ARG A 509 11.79 -7.42 -34.41
CA ARG A 509 10.75 -8.06 -35.25
C ARG A 509 10.25 -7.13 -36.34
N ALA A 510 9.91 -5.90 -35.98
CA ALA A 510 9.39 -4.92 -36.92
C ALA A 510 10.41 -4.62 -38.03
N GLN A 511 11.69 -4.46 -37.68
CA GLN A 511 12.72 -4.23 -38.69
C GLN A 511 13.04 -5.48 -39.52
N ASP A 512 12.95 -6.69 -38.97
CA ASP A 512 13.11 -7.94 -39.74
C ASP A 512 12.02 -8.08 -40.79
N LEU A 513 10.76 -7.83 -40.41
CA LEU A 513 9.62 -7.82 -41.33
C LEU A 513 9.76 -6.78 -42.44
N THR A 514 10.26 -5.58 -42.12
CA THR A 514 10.49 -4.57 -43.17
C THR A 514 11.66 -4.96 -44.08
N ALA A 515 12.75 -5.49 -43.50
CA ALA A 515 13.96 -5.84 -44.24
C ALA A 515 13.73 -7.01 -45.21
N SER A 516 12.83 -7.95 -44.86
CA SER A 516 12.45 -9.05 -45.76
C SER A 516 11.65 -8.59 -46.98
N LEU A 517 11.02 -7.42 -46.90
CA LEU A 517 10.26 -6.82 -48.01
C LEU A 517 11.13 -5.84 -48.81
N ARG A 518 11.96 -5.05 -48.13
CA ARG A 518 12.85 -4.07 -48.76
C ARG A 518 14.07 -3.77 -47.87
N PRO A 519 15.29 -3.73 -48.44
CA PRO A 519 16.47 -3.31 -47.70
C PRO A 519 16.31 -1.89 -47.10
N PRO A 520 16.60 -1.69 -45.81
CA PRO A 520 16.39 -0.42 -45.13
C PRO A 520 17.52 0.56 -45.45
N ARG A 521 17.55 1.14 -46.67
CA ARG A 521 18.56 2.13 -47.07
C ARG A 521 18.28 3.51 -46.46
N ARG A 522 17.11 4.09 -46.74
CA ARG A 522 16.66 5.38 -46.18
C ARG A 522 15.44 5.15 -45.30
N VAL A 523 15.64 5.34 -44.00
CA VAL A 523 14.63 5.02 -42.98
C VAL A 523 14.05 6.30 -42.39
N LEU A 524 12.73 6.42 -42.36
CA LEU A 524 12.00 7.47 -41.65
C LEU A 524 11.29 6.87 -40.43
N VAL A 525 11.68 7.25 -39.23
CA VAL A 525 10.98 6.85 -38.00
C VAL A 525 10.08 8.00 -37.54
N VAL A 526 8.79 7.75 -37.40
CA VAL A 526 7.81 8.73 -36.95
C VAL A 526 7.50 8.51 -35.48
N GLY A 527 7.90 9.45 -34.63
CA GLY A 527 7.73 9.41 -33.18
C GLY A 527 9.06 9.33 -32.43
N ALA A 528 9.24 10.21 -31.45
CA ALA A 528 10.48 10.37 -30.68
C ALA A 528 10.34 9.91 -29.21
N GLY A 529 9.51 8.89 -28.98
CA GLY A 529 9.48 8.14 -27.73
C GLY A 529 10.49 6.99 -27.75
N THR A 530 10.55 6.21 -26.67
CA THR A 530 11.52 5.11 -26.49
C THR A 530 11.58 4.17 -27.69
N ALA A 531 10.44 3.64 -28.15
CA ALA A 531 10.41 2.73 -29.29
C ALA A 531 10.92 3.37 -30.59
N GLY A 532 10.58 4.63 -30.85
CA GLY A 532 11.07 5.35 -32.03
C GLY A 532 12.58 5.57 -31.99
N LEU A 533 13.13 5.92 -30.83
CA LEU A 533 14.58 6.06 -30.67
C LEU A 533 15.30 4.71 -30.80
N LEU A 534 14.76 3.63 -30.23
CA LEU A 534 15.28 2.27 -30.44
C LEU A 534 15.26 1.86 -31.93
N HIS A 535 14.22 2.23 -32.67
CA HIS A 535 14.18 2.01 -34.13
C HIS A 535 15.30 2.77 -34.86
N VAL A 536 15.53 4.04 -34.51
CA VAL A 536 16.63 4.83 -35.10
C VAL A 536 17.98 4.16 -34.83
N MET A 537 18.22 3.76 -33.58
CA MET A 537 19.47 3.10 -33.16
C MET A 537 19.69 1.78 -33.90
N LEU A 538 18.67 0.90 -33.95
CA LEU A 538 18.80 -0.39 -34.64
C LEU A 538 18.94 -0.24 -36.16
N ALA A 539 18.23 0.72 -36.78
CA ALA A 539 18.33 0.93 -38.23
C ALA A 539 19.75 1.34 -38.66
N ARG A 540 20.40 2.20 -37.87
CA ARG A 540 21.81 2.58 -38.09
C ARG A 540 22.74 1.39 -37.96
N ARG A 541 22.57 0.60 -36.89
CA ARG A 541 23.36 -0.61 -36.64
C ARG A 541 23.21 -1.65 -37.75
N ARG A 542 22.05 -1.70 -38.40
CA ARG A 542 21.78 -2.54 -39.58
C ARG A 542 22.31 -1.95 -40.89
N GLY A 543 23.05 -0.84 -40.85
CA GLY A 543 23.71 -0.27 -42.02
C GLY A 543 22.81 0.58 -42.91
N ALA A 544 21.72 1.15 -42.37
CA ALA A 544 20.93 2.12 -43.11
C ALA A 544 21.79 3.32 -43.53
N GLN A 545 21.74 3.68 -44.81
CA GLN A 545 22.50 4.80 -45.40
C GLN A 545 22.08 6.14 -44.82
N SER A 546 20.77 6.32 -44.55
CA SER A 546 20.27 7.48 -43.80
C SER A 546 19.09 7.10 -42.92
N VAL A 547 19.04 7.70 -41.72
CA VAL A 547 17.96 7.49 -40.75
C VAL A 547 17.49 8.84 -40.23
N HIS A 548 16.20 9.12 -40.42
CA HIS A 548 15.56 10.38 -40.05
C HIS A 548 14.47 10.15 -39.00
N LEU A 549 14.35 11.07 -38.06
CA LEU A 549 13.34 11.05 -36.99
C LEU A 549 12.33 12.17 -37.21
N LEU A 550 11.05 11.85 -37.39
CA LEU A 550 9.96 12.81 -37.53
C LEU A 550 9.23 12.98 -36.19
N THR A 551 9.20 14.20 -35.66
CA THR A 551 8.39 14.52 -34.46
C THR A 551 7.99 16.00 -34.39
N ARG A 552 6.77 16.25 -33.89
CA ARG A 552 6.24 17.61 -33.68
C ARG A 552 6.98 18.36 -32.57
N SER A 553 7.38 17.65 -31.51
CA SER A 553 7.95 18.26 -30.31
C SER A 553 9.39 18.71 -30.52
N ALA A 554 9.62 20.03 -30.43
CA ALA A 554 10.96 20.61 -30.45
C ALA A 554 11.84 20.09 -29.30
N ALA A 555 11.26 19.88 -28.12
CA ALA A 555 11.96 19.31 -26.97
C ALA A 555 12.41 17.87 -27.26
N SER A 556 11.55 17.04 -27.87
CA SER A 556 11.92 15.67 -28.23
C SER A 556 12.99 15.62 -29.32
N ARG A 557 12.97 16.54 -30.29
CA ARG A 557 14.06 16.65 -31.30
C ARG A 557 15.39 17.00 -30.64
N ARG A 558 15.41 18.04 -29.79
CA ARG A 558 16.61 18.43 -29.04
C ARG A 558 17.14 17.29 -28.19
N ARG A 559 16.25 16.56 -27.49
CA ARG A 559 16.63 15.39 -26.69
C ARG A 559 17.26 14.29 -27.53
N ALA A 560 16.68 13.93 -28.67
CA ALA A 560 17.24 12.91 -29.55
C ALA A 560 18.66 13.27 -30.06
N VAL A 561 18.91 14.55 -30.33
CA VAL A 561 20.24 15.05 -30.70
C VAL A 561 21.19 15.06 -29.50
N THR A 562 20.73 15.53 -28.34
CA THR A 562 21.53 15.61 -27.11
C THR A 562 21.99 14.23 -26.63
N LEU A 563 21.13 13.21 -26.79
CA LEU A 563 21.47 11.83 -26.47
C LEU A 563 22.42 11.18 -27.49
N GLY A 564 22.72 11.83 -28.61
CA GLY A 564 23.53 11.27 -29.70
C GLY A 564 22.79 10.27 -30.59
N VAL A 565 21.50 10.02 -30.34
CA VAL A 565 20.67 9.11 -31.16
C VAL A 565 20.43 9.67 -32.57
N CYS A 566 20.43 10.99 -32.73
CA CYS A 566 20.29 11.67 -34.02
C CYS A 566 21.38 12.73 -34.21
N ALA A 567 21.94 12.86 -35.42
CA ALA A 567 22.76 14.02 -35.73
C ALA A 567 21.87 15.27 -35.95
N PRO A 568 22.40 16.49 -35.79
CA PRO A 568 21.71 17.71 -36.21
C PRO A 568 21.20 17.58 -37.66
N GLY A 569 19.94 17.99 -37.91
CA GLY A 569 19.31 17.90 -39.22
C GLY A 569 18.67 16.54 -39.56
N GLN A 570 18.96 15.47 -38.81
CA GLN A 570 18.29 14.17 -38.99
C GLN A 570 16.96 14.08 -38.23
N ALA A 571 16.71 15.00 -37.28
CA ALA A 571 15.44 15.14 -36.60
C ALA A 571 14.60 16.26 -37.24
N VAL A 572 13.53 15.89 -37.94
CA VAL A 572 12.69 16.77 -38.77
C VAL A 572 11.31 17.00 -38.16
N THR A 573 10.62 18.05 -38.62
CA THR A 573 9.30 18.47 -38.13
C THR A 573 8.24 18.24 -39.20
N PRO A 574 7.04 17.74 -38.87
CA PRO A 574 5.97 17.67 -39.86
C PRO A 574 5.50 19.08 -40.24
N GLY A 575 5.29 19.32 -41.54
CA GLY A 575 4.83 20.60 -42.07
C GLY A 575 4.96 20.70 -43.58
N PRO A 576 4.57 21.84 -44.20
CA PRO A 576 4.58 22.02 -45.65
C PRO A 576 5.96 21.82 -46.32
N GLY A 577 7.05 22.07 -45.59
CA GLY A 577 8.43 21.88 -46.06
C GLY A 577 8.96 20.44 -45.97
N LEU A 578 8.27 19.53 -45.27
CA LEU A 578 8.77 18.18 -44.98
C LEU A 578 9.15 17.41 -46.25
N ALA A 579 8.35 17.52 -47.30
CA ALA A 579 8.62 16.85 -48.57
C ALA A 579 9.90 17.35 -49.23
N ALA A 580 10.11 18.67 -49.26
CA ALA A 580 11.33 19.24 -49.82
C ALA A 580 12.57 18.87 -48.99
N GLU A 581 12.48 18.95 -47.66
CA GLU A 581 13.56 18.57 -46.74
C GLU A 581 13.95 17.10 -46.91
N VAL A 582 12.97 16.19 -46.91
CA VAL A 582 13.21 14.75 -47.04
C VAL A 582 13.73 14.40 -48.44
N LEU A 583 13.21 15.01 -49.50
CA LEU A 583 13.72 14.77 -50.85
C LEU A 583 15.15 15.30 -51.00
N ALA A 584 15.49 16.45 -50.43
CA ALA A 584 16.84 17.00 -50.47
C ALA A 584 17.87 16.05 -49.81
N VAL A 585 17.55 15.52 -48.63
CA VAL A 585 18.46 14.61 -47.89
C VAL A 585 18.46 13.17 -48.43
N THR A 586 17.50 12.81 -49.28
CA THR A 586 17.42 11.48 -49.92
C THR A 586 17.87 11.49 -51.38
N GLY A 587 18.38 12.62 -51.90
CA GLY A 587 18.78 12.75 -53.30
C GLY A 587 17.61 12.68 -54.29
N GLY A 588 16.40 13.03 -53.86
CA GLY A 588 15.17 13.04 -54.68
C GLY A 588 14.47 11.68 -54.81
N GLU A 589 15.05 10.61 -54.27
CA GLU A 589 14.52 9.25 -54.41
C GLU A 589 13.40 8.91 -53.39
N GLY A 590 13.36 9.62 -52.25
CA GLY A 590 12.38 9.39 -51.18
C GLY A 590 12.79 8.32 -50.18
N ILE A 591 11.82 7.84 -49.39
CA ILE A 591 12.01 6.94 -48.25
C ILE A 591 11.72 5.48 -48.64
N ASP A 592 12.65 4.57 -48.36
CA ASP A 592 12.49 3.14 -48.63
C ASP A 592 11.66 2.46 -47.53
N THR A 593 11.88 2.87 -46.28
CA THR A 593 11.21 2.28 -45.12
C THR A 593 10.75 3.36 -44.17
N ALA A 594 9.46 3.37 -43.84
CA ALA A 594 8.90 4.26 -42.82
C ALA A 594 8.34 3.45 -41.65
N ILE A 595 8.64 3.86 -40.42
CA ILE A 595 8.16 3.21 -39.20
C ILE A 595 7.29 4.18 -38.44
N ILE A 596 6.01 3.84 -38.28
CA ILE A 596 5.02 4.64 -37.56
C ILE A 596 5.03 4.23 -36.10
N ALA A 597 5.88 4.88 -35.29
CA ALA A 597 6.02 4.64 -33.85
C ALA A 597 5.18 5.61 -32.99
N VAL A 598 4.07 6.12 -33.54
CA VAL A 598 3.06 6.92 -32.84
C VAL A 598 1.74 6.15 -32.78
N GLY A 599 1.07 6.20 -31.62
CA GLY A 599 -0.20 5.53 -31.40
C GLY A 599 -1.42 6.46 -31.53
N GLY A 600 -2.60 5.91 -31.21
CA GLY A 600 -3.87 6.64 -31.21
C GLY A 600 -4.25 7.20 -32.59
N ARG A 601 -4.93 8.35 -32.60
CA ARG A 601 -5.39 9.03 -33.83
C ARG A 601 -4.25 9.58 -34.70
N ALA A 602 -3.09 9.87 -34.10
CA ALA A 602 -1.92 10.40 -34.81
C ALA A 602 -1.30 9.39 -35.79
N GLY A 603 -1.50 8.09 -35.57
CA GLY A 603 -0.99 7.01 -36.43
C GLY A 603 -1.46 7.11 -37.88
N PRO A 604 -2.78 6.99 -38.13
CA PRO A 604 -3.35 7.18 -39.47
C PRO A 604 -2.98 8.51 -40.11
N GLU A 605 -3.04 9.61 -39.35
CA GLU A 605 -2.70 10.96 -39.84
C GLU A 605 -1.25 11.04 -40.33
N MET A 606 -0.31 10.50 -39.55
CA MET A 606 1.10 10.47 -39.93
C MET A 606 1.37 9.53 -41.08
N THR A 607 0.69 8.39 -41.12
CA THR A 607 0.78 7.47 -42.25
C THR A 607 0.34 8.15 -43.54
N ALA A 608 -0.74 8.94 -43.50
CA ALA A 608 -1.20 9.72 -44.65
C ALA A 608 -0.22 10.84 -45.02
N LEU A 609 0.32 11.57 -44.04
CA LEU A 609 1.24 12.69 -44.26
C LEU A 609 2.52 12.26 -45.00
N ILE A 610 3.07 11.09 -44.67
CA ILE A 610 4.35 10.64 -45.25
C ILE A 610 4.21 10.02 -46.64
N ARG A 611 2.99 9.79 -47.14
CA ARG A 611 2.76 9.15 -48.46
C ARG A 611 3.52 9.82 -49.62
N PRO A 612 3.61 11.17 -49.70
CA PRO A 612 4.38 11.85 -50.75
C PRO A 612 5.88 11.68 -50.63
N LEU A 613 6.37 11.18 -49.50
CA LEU A 613 7.79 10.98 -49.23
C LEU A 613 8.28 9.60 -49.65
N LEU A 614 7.37 8.69 -49.98
CA LEU A 614 7.69 7.28 -50.22
C LEU A 614 8.37 7.08 -51.57
N ALA A 615 9.46 6.31 -51.54
CA ALA A 615 10.12 5.82 -52.74
C ALA A 615 9.25 4.77 -53.46
N ASP A 616 9.58 4.48 -54.71
CA ASP A 616 8.93 3.40 -55.46
C ASP A 616 9.21 2.03 -54.82
N GLY A 617 8.15 1.31 -54.42
CA GLY A 617 8.18 0.03 -53.68
C GLY A 617 8.32 0.17 -52.16
N ALA A 618 8.07 1.35 -51.57
CA ALA A 618 8.42 1.62 -50.16
C ALA A 618 7.65 0.73 -49.18
N VAL A 619 8.22 0.49 -48.00
CA VAL A 619 7.56 -0.28 -46.93
C VAL A 619 7.22 0.65 -45.77
N VAL A 620 5.95 0.64 -45.35
CA VAL A 620 5.47 1.40 -44.18
C VAL A 620 5.06 0.41 -43.10
N HIS A 621 5.77 0.43 -41.96
CA HIS A 621 5.49 -0.42 -40.81
C HIS A 621 4.69 0.33 -39.74
N LEU A 622 3.53 -0.22 -39.41
CA LEU A 622 2.62 0.25 -38.39
C LEU A 622 3.01 -0.32 -37.02
N PHE A 623 3.86 0.39 -36.29
CA PHE A 623 4.39 -0.07 -35.00
C PHE A 623 3.52 0.34 -33.80
N GLY A 624 3.08 1.61 -33.77
CA GLY A 624 2.34 2.22 -32.67
C GLY A 624 0.99 1.55 -32.39
N GLY A 625 0.50 1.69 -31.15
CA GLY A 625 -0.81 1.19 -30.75
C GLY A 625 -1.95 2.08 -31.23
N PHE A 626 -2.75 1.61 -32.20
CA PHE A 626 -3.98 2.29 -32.65
C PHE A 626 -5.21 1.74 -31.93
N THR A 627 -6.30 2.51 -31.91
CA THR A 627 -7.59 2.04 -31.42
C THR A 627 -8.16 1.00 -32.41
N GLY A 628 -8.98 0.05 -31.92
CA GLY A 628 -9.56 -1.00 -32.78
C GLY A 628 -10.39 -0.49 -33.95
N VAL A 629 -10.91 0.74 -33.85
CA VAL A 629 -11.68 1.44 -34.89
C VAL A 629 -10.84 2.32 -35.83
N SER A 630 -9.51 2.34 -35.66
CA SER A 630 -8.64 3.18 -36.49
C SER A 630 -8.56 2.65 -37.91
N THR A 631 -9.00 3.47 -38.86
CA THR A 631 -8.92 3.19 -40.29
C THR A 631 -7.98 4.16 -41.00
N LEU A 632 -7.33 3.68 -42.05
CA LEU A 632 -6.60 4.50 -43.00
C LEU A 632 -7.34 4.49 -44.32
N THR A 633 -7.68 5.67 -44.84
CA THR A 633 -8.31 5.79 -46.15
C THR A 633 -7.26 5.80 -47.24
N ILE A 634 -7.32 4.83 -48.16
CA ILE A 634 -6.45 4.71 -49.32
C ILE A 634 -7.34 4.71 -50.57
N GLY A 635 -7.33 5.83 -51.30
CA GLY A 635 -8.28 6.03 -52.40
C GLY A 635 -9.73 6.06 -51.88
N ARG A 636 -10.56 5.13 -52.35
CA ARG A 636 -11.95 4.95 -51.88
C ARG A 636 -12.11 3.85 -50.82
N GLN A 637 -11.02 3.15 -50.47
CA GLN A 637 -11.04 2.03 -49.54
C GLN A 637 -10.65 2.48 -48.13
N ALA A 638 -11.42 2.06 -47.13
CA ALA A 638 -11.04 2.18 -45.72
C ALA A 638 -10.35 0.89 -45.27
N VAL A 639 -9.12 1.01 -44.75
CA VAL A 639 -8.31 -0.12 -44.29
C VAL A 639 -8.30 -0.13 -42.76
N PRO A 640 -8.82 -1.17 -42.11
CA PRO A 640 -8.67 -1.35 -40.66
C PRO A 640 -7.21 -1.58 -40.29
N LEU A 641 -6.61 -0.65 -39.54
CA LEU A 641 -5.19 -0.74 -39.19
C LEU A 641 -4.91 -1.74 -38.06
N GLY A 642 -5.91 -2.02 -37.23
CA GLY A 642 -5.81 -2.94 -36.10
C GLY A 642 -5.40 -4.35 -36.53
N ASP A 643 -6.11 -4.90 -37.52
CA ASP A 643 -5.94 -6.26 -38.04
C ASP A 643 -4.64 -6.42 -38.83
N LEU A 644 -4.30 -5.42 -39.65
CA LEU A 644 -3.04 -5.42 -40.40
C LEU A 644 -1.84 -5.49 -39.45
N ARG A 645 -1.91 -4.78 -38.32
CA ARG A 645 -0.86 -4.75 -37.29
C ARG A 645 -0.81 -6.03 -36.47
N SER A 646 -1.93 -6.63 -36.06
CA SER A 646 -1.94 -7.84 -35.23
C SER A 646 -1.46 -9.08 -35.98
N ARG A 647 -1.87 -9.24 -37.24
CA ARG A 647 -1.61 -10.47 -38.02
C ARG A 647 -0.31 -10.46 -38.82
N ALA A 648 0.53 -9.45 -38.62
CA ALA A 648 1.69 -9.19 -39.48
C ALA A 648 1.33 -9.19 -40.98
N GLY A 649 0.17 -8.61 -41.31
CA GLY A 649 -0.32 -8.63 -42.68
C GLY A 649 0.46 -7.71 -43.60
N HIS A 650 0.30 -7.93 -44.90
CA HIS A 650 0.84 -7.08 -45.95
C HIS A 650 -0.30 -6.58 -46.83
N LEU A 651 -0.33 -5.27 -47.07
CA LEU A 651 -1.27 -4.64 -47.97
C LEU A 651 -0.51 -3.81 -48.98
N ALA A 652 -0.65 -4.15 -50.27
CA ALA A 652 -0.16 -3.30 -51.34
C ALA A 652 -1.00 -2.03 -51.41
N VAL A 653 -0.33 -0.87 -51.47
CA VAL A 653 -0.96 0.44 -51.50
C VAL A 653 -0.30 1.30 -52.59
N THR A 654 -1.07 2.21 -53.19
CA THR A 654 -0.54 3.17 -54.17
C THR A 654 -0.21 4.49 -53.46
N GLY A 655 1.05 4.90 -53.53
CA GLY A 655 1.55 6.19 -53.09
C GLY A 655 0.94 7.36 -53.88
N SER A 656 1.15 8.58 -53.40
CA SER A 656 0.52 9.79 -53.98
C SER A 656 0.99 10.16 -55.38
N ALA A 657 2.11 9.60 -55.85
CA ALA A 657 2.61 9.74 -57.22
C ALA A 657 2.33 8.51 -58.12
N GLY A 658 1.41 7.62 -57.72
CA GLY A 658 1.14 6.36 -58.45
C GLY A 658 2.14 5.23 -58.17
N ARG A 659 3.14 5.47 -57.30
CA ARG A 659 4.20 4.52 -56.95
C ARG A 659 3.69 3.41 -56.02
N PRO A 660 3.94 2.12 -56.27
CA PRO A 660 3.61 1.05 -55.32
C PRO A 660 4.33 1.22 -53.97
N ALA A 661 3.67 0.81 -52.90
CA ALA A 661 4.23 0.66 -51.56
C ALA A 661 3.51 -0.48 -50.83
N VAL A 662 4.09 -0.95 -49.72
CA VAL A 662 3.52 -2.02 -48.88
C VAL A 662 3.31 -1.48 -47.48
N LEU A 663 2.08 -1.59 -46.99
CA LEU A 663 1.73 -1.34 -45.60
C LEU A 663 1.81 -2.68 -44.85
N THR A 664 2.52 -2.71 -43.74
CA THR A 664 2.63 -3.88 -42.85
C THR A 664 2.65 -3.43 -41.40
N GLY A 665 2.64 -4.36 -40.45
CA GLY A 665 2.73 -4.02 -39.03
C GLY A 665 3.05 -5.25 -38.19
N SER A 666 3.32 -5.03 -36.91
CA SER A 666 3.51 -6.11 -35.95
C SER A 666 3.24 -5.62 -34.53
N ARG A 667 3.08 -6.56 -33.60
CA ARG A 667 2.90 -6.30 -32.17
C ARG A 667 3.82 -7.22 -31.38
N GLY A 668 4.64 -6.65 -30.49
CA GLY A 668 5.50 -7.42 -29.59
C GLY A 668 6.57 -8.26 -30.27
N GLY A 669 7.44 -8.87 -29.46
CA GLY A 669 8.46 -9.81 -29.90
C GLY A 669 8.00 -11.28 -29.87
N LEU A 670 8.76 -12.15 -30.55
CA LEU A 670 8.73 -13.60 -30.36
C LEU A 670 9.97 -13.99 -29.55
N ARG A 671 10.03 -15.21 -29.02
CA ARG A 671 11.20 -15.70 -28.26
C ARG A 671 12.54 -15.48 -28.98
N THR A 672 12.58 -15.71 -30.29
CA THR A 672 13.77 -15.48 -31.13
C THR A 672 14.16 -14.01 -31.16
N HIS A 673 13.20 -13.09 -31.22
CA HIS A 673 13.46 -11.65 -31.20
C HIS A 673 13.93 -11.15 -29.82
N PHE A 674 13.44 -11.75 -28.72
CA PHE A 674 13.99 -11.49 -27.37
C PHE A 674 15.44 -11.95 -27.25
N THR A 675 15.75 -13.12 -27.82
CA THR A 675 17.13 -13.64 -27.85
C THR A 675 18.03 -12.70 -28.64
N ALA A 676 17.62 -12.28 -29.84
CA ALA A 676 18.35 -11.29 -30.64
C ALA A 676 18.48 -9.94 -29.95
N ALA A 677 17.44 -9.45 -29.26
CA ALA A 677 17.49 -8.22 -28.49
C ALA A 677 18.50 -8.30 -27.34
N ARG A 678 18.57 -9.44 -26.65
CA ARG A 678 19.54 -9.71 -25.58
C ARG A 678 20.97 -9.70 -26.12
N GLU A 679 21.21 -10.41 -27.23
CA GLU A 679 22.52 -10.42 -27.89
C GLU A 679 22.94 -9.02 -28.38
N LEU A 680 22.02 -8.27 -28.97
CA LEU A 680 22.26 -6.90 -29.41
C LEU A 680 22.63 -5.99 -28.23
N LEU A 681 21.89 -6.07 -27.12
CA LEU A 681 22.11 -5.23 -25.95
C LEU A 681 23.45 -5.56 -25.27
N ALA A 682 23.80 -6.84 -25.18
CA ALA A 682 25.08 -7.29 -24.63
C ALA A 682 26.28 -6.89 -25.51
N ALA A 683 26.13 -7.00 -26.84
CA ALA A 683 27.17 -6.68 -27.81
C ALA A 683 27.12 -5.23 -28.31
N TRP A 684 26.52 -4.30 -27.55
CA TRP A 684 26.43 -2.89 -27.95
C TRP A 684 27.80 -2.20 -27.81
N PRO A 685 28.41 -1.67 -28.89
CA PRO A 685 29.73 -1.06 -28.85
C PRO A 685 29.78 0.17 -27.94
N GLY A 686 30.89 0.35 -27.24
CA GLY A 686 31.08 1.51 -26.34
C GLY A 686 31.18 2.86 -27.04
N GLU A 687 31.48 2.88 -28.34
CA GLU A 687 31.55 4.11 -29.16
C GLU A 687 30.18 4.59 -29.66
N GLU A 688 29.15 3.74 -29.61
CA GLU A 688 27.78 4.09 -29.99
C GLU A 688 26.97 4.54 -28.76
N THR A 689 26.01 5.46 -28.96
CA THR A 689 24.99 5.72 -27.93
C THR A 689 24.29 4.41 -27.56
N ARG A 690 24.37 4.02 -26.29
CA ARG A 690 23.82 2.77 -25.77
C ARG A 690 22.31 2.90 -25.45
N PRO A 691 21.46 1.87 -25.68
CA PRO A 691 20.02 1.93 -25.39
C PRO A 691 19.67 2.36 -23.96
N GLY A 692 20.49 2.00 -22.96
CA GLY A 692 20.32 2.41 -21.57
C GLY A 692 20.29 3.92 -21.36
N THR A 693 20.88 4.72 -22.26
CA THR A 693 20.79 6.20 -22.23
C THR A 693 19.36 6.74 -22.41
N LEU A 694 18.43 5.90 -22.88
CA LEU A 694 17.03 6.27 -23.00
C LEU A 694 16.30 6.26 -21.64
N ILE A 695 16.86 5.59 -20.63
CA ILE A 695 16.33 5.56 -19.25
C ILE A 695 16.56 6.94 -18.64
N SER A 696 15.46 7.68 -18.46
CA SER A 696 15.52 9.03 -17.92
C SER A 696 15.27 9.05 -16.41
N HIS A 697 14.50 8.10 -15.86
CA HIS A 697 14.20 8.01 -14.44
C HIS A 697 14.15 6.57 -13.95
N VAL A 698 14.61 6.34 -12.72
CA VAL A 698 14.39 5.11 -11.96
C VAL A 698 13.54 5.47 -10.75
N ILE A 699 12.47 4.73 -10.49
CA ILE A 699 11.51 5.03 -9.41
C ILE A 699 11.29 3.78 -8.55
N SER A 700 10.88 3.95 -7.30
CA SER A 700 10.40 2.80 -6.52
C SER A 700 9.00 2.39 -6.94
N LEU A 701 8.61 1.18 -6.58
CA LEU A 701 7.23 0.71 -6.73
C LEU A 701 6.23 1.64 -6.01
N ALA A 702 6.61 2.20 -4.86
CA ALA A 702 5.77 3.09 -4.06
C ALA A 702 5.43 4.39 -4.79
N ALA A 703 6.32 4.89 -5.64
CA ALA A 703 6.13 6.14 -6.38
C ALA A 703 5.23 6.01 -7.62
N VAL A 704 4.97 4.78 -8.08
CA VAL A 704 4.24 4.52 -9.32
C VAL A 704 2.89 5.27 -9.41
N PRO A 705 2.05 5.34 -8.36
CA PRO A 705 0.78 6.07 -8.43
C PRO A 705 0.93 7.55 -8.80
N GLU A 706 1.83 8.25 -8.12
CA GLU A 706 2.08 9.68 -8.35
C GLU A 706 2.76 9.90 -9.70
N VAL A 707 3.76 9.07 -10.02
CA VAL A 707 4.52 9.17 -11.27
C VAL A 707 3.63 8.88 -12.49
N LEU A 708 2.76 7.87 -12.44
CA LEU A 708 1.84 7.61 -13.56
C LEU A 708 0.82 8.73 -13.73
N ALA A 709 0.35 9.35 -12.64
CA ALA A 709 -0.54 10.50 -12.73
C ALA A 709 0.16 11.70 -13.38
N GLU A 710 1.40 12.02 -12.97
CA GLU A 710 2.19 13.10 -13.54
C GLU A 710 2.54 12.83 -15.02
N LEU A 711 2.96 11.61 -15.36
CA LEU A 711 3.24 11.19 -16.73
C LEU A 711 1.99 11.29 -17.62
N ALA A 712 0.83 10.93 -17.09
CA ALA A 712 -0.42 11.00 -17.84
C ALA A 712 -0.88 12.44 -18.10
N GLY A 713 -0.63 13.36 -17.16
CA GLY A 713 -1.04 14.77 -17.24
C GLY A 713 -0.03 15.67 -17.95
N ALA A 714 1.23 15.66 -17.51
CA ALA A 714 2.29 16.58 -17.95
C ALA A 714 3.38 15.91 -18.79
N GLY A 715 3.48 14.57 -18.77
CA GLY A 715 4.56 13.85 -19.44
C GLY A 715 5.92 14.02 -18.76
N THR A 716 5.91 14.37 -17.47
CA THR A 716 7.07 14.62 -16.64
C THR A 716 7.14 13.65 -15.46
N VAL A 717 8.31 13.59 -14.82
CA VAL A 717 8.51 12.97 -13.51
C VAL A 717 9.27 13.98 -12.64
N CYS A 718 8.69 14.37 -11.51
CA CYS A 718 9.23 15.42 -10.66
C CYS A 718 9.52 16.73 -11.42
N GLY A 719 8.63 17.10 -12.35
CA GLY A 719 8.73 18.30 -13.19
C GLY A 719 9.68 18.19 -14.38
N GLU A 720 10.43 17.09 -14.53
CA GLU A 720 11.39 16.91 -15.62
C GLU A 720 10.82 16.08 -16.76
N PRO A 721 11.16 16.37 -18.04
CA PRO A 721 10.69 15.59 -19.17
C PRO A 721 11.08 14.10 -19.08
N ALA A 722 10.09 13.22 -19.18
CA ALA A 722 10.32 11.78 -19.17
C ALA A 722 10.54 11.19 -20.56
N LEU A 723 11.33 10.11 -20.64
CA LEU A 723 11.50 9.30 -21.85
C LEU A 723 11.19 7.83 -21.57
N LYS A 724 12.07 7.13 -20.84
CA LYS A 724 11.82 5.79 -20.32
C LYS A 724 11.97 5.82 -18.80
N VAL A 725 10.89 5.43 -18.12
CA VAL A 725 10.85 5.31 -16.66
C VAL A 725 10.95 3.84 -16.31
N VAL A 726 11.83 3.52 -15.35
CA VAL A 726 12.06 2.18 -14.85
C VAL A 726 11.64 2.13 -13.39
N VAL A 727 10.81 1.17 -13.03
CA VAL A 727 10.51 0.82 -11.64
C VAL A 727 11.59 -0.15 -11.17
N ASP A 728 12.35 0.22 -10.15
CA ASP A 728 13.27 -0.66 -9.41
C ASP A 728 12.57 -1.10 -8.12
N PHE A 729 12.38 -2.41 -8.00
CA PHE A 729 11.62 -3.01 -6.88
C PHE A 729 12.43 -3.05 -5.58
N SER A 730 13.74 -2.82 -5.64
CA SER A 730 14.63 -2.77 -4.47
C SER A 730 14.67 -1.41 -3.78
N LEU A 731 14.14 -0.35 -4.41
CA LEU A 731 14.12 0.99 -3.83
C LEU A 731 12.96 1.17 -2.86
N ASP A 732 13.27 1.77 -1.70
CA ASP A 732 12.29 2.22 -0.70
C ASP A 732 11.91 3.71 -0.88
N ASP A 733 12.81 4.54 -1.43
CA ASP A 733 12.61 5.98 -1.69
C ASP A 733 11.91 6.28 -3.03
N VAL A 734 11.28 7.46 -3.14
CA VAL A 734 10.29 7.77 -4.19
C VAL A 734 10.91 7.81 -5.62
N VAL A 735 12.03 8.50 -5.86
CA VAL A 735 12.61 8.65 -7.22
C VAL A 735 14.15 8.80 -7.19
N VAL A 736 14.85 8.06 -8.05
CA VAL A 736 16.29 8.20 -8.34
C VAL A 736 16.50 8.62 -9.80
N ARG A 737 17.31 9.66 -10.04
CA ARG A 737 17.60 10.15 -11.41
C ARG A 737 18.80 9.40 -12.02
N GLY A 738 18.66 8.98 -13.28
CA GLY A 738 19.74 8.37 -14.07
C GLY A 738 20.10 6.93 -13.67
N CYS A 739 20.71 6.18 -14.60
CA CYS A 739 21.26 4.85 -14.31
C CYS A 739 22.38 5.01 -13.27
N PRO A 740 22.39 4.28 -12.14
CA PRO A 740 23.61 4.20 -11.34
C PRO A 740 24.69 3.63 -12.25
N ALA A 741 25.75 4.40 -12.50
CA ALA A 741 26.93 3.89 -13.17
C ALA A 741 27.38 2.62 -12.43
N GLU A 742 27.81 1.60 -13.17
CA GLU A 742 28.36 0.37 -12.58
C GLU A 742 29.39 0.75 -11.51
N GLY A 743 29.06 0.56 -10.22
CA GLY A 743 29.94 0.89 -9.11
C GLY A 743 29.31 1.56 -7.88
N SER A 744 28.07 2.04 -7.91
CA SER A 744 27.39 2.53 -6.69
C SER A 744 26.42 1.48 -6.13
N ARG A 745 26.94 0.55 -5.33
CA ARG A 745 26.17 -0.24 -4.35
C ARG A 745 26.77 -0.03 -2.97
#